data_AF-A0A946S3Q5-F1
#
_entry.id   AF-A0A946S3Q5-F1
#
_cell.length_a   1.000
_cell.length_b   1.000
_cell.length_c   1.000
_cell.angle_alpha   90.00
_cell.angle_beta   90.00
_cell.angle_gamma   90.00
#
_symmetry.space_group_name_H-M   'P 1'
#
loop_
_entity.id
_entity.type
_entity.pdbx_description
1 polymer ?
#
loop_
_entity_poly.entity_id
_entity_poly.type
_entity_poly.pdbx_seq_one_letter_code
_entity_poly.pdbx_strand_id
1 'polypeptide(L)'
;MKILRAVTTLTICLVLLYASYACAQQYYGKIGTGVSMNQWTKTFVDLMKLSRPFQNLDGDAQAEMDSLGYPLEDCRILVSESWPVAEWQNDIDDPEEFRPDFSGIYHCSFVGQGDVRRVWGDFTLQNLEYDAEQNRTTYELVIGEPRGGNAYGFIQLEFSNTRRTRDHELNTGFTDLRVIRPGYDLDTEQIITNEYITCINSAEFSTLRFMGWTHTNNGAGENDPNNPDYPEQLNWEDRRQLNAATYQRNNVISAEHGGPWETVIEVANIVDKDVWINVPVTASEDYIRELASLFNENLRDDLNIYVELSNEVWNRGFKQAQWCIDYGEDNGLGGFNGYADEAYAHLTANIALIFEDVFGEGSLNNRIKVMNCWQIGAWQPDEHFINQLDYVRSNFREPNTMIYGIAVAPYFGAGGALLNGSVEEIHDEMWVSSDNSRDRRRNISRVAIDFELPGGLMTYEGGSDTGGGNPQNIANRILAERDSTMRDIMIHDLRDNWFPLGGELFMYLEMAGSYSRYGSWGLTDDIDNPDRNFKFDAVRKLIGDAPENIVPSEENYPYGFVLLGVFPNPFNSELKVEFRVDSYSKVRIDLIDVRGGIVLGSQHTDYYLPGVKLLSLQLNQIPSGIYYTRITVDNKTIVVPACLCR
;
A
#
# COMPACT_ATOMS: atom_id res chain seq x y z
N MET A 1 23.26 -20.81 51.78
CA MET A 1 23.30 -19.37 51.41
C MET A 1 23.87 -19.07 50.02
N LYS A 2 24.92 -19.75 49.53
CA LYS A 2 25.46 -19.50 48.16
C LYS A 2 24.56 -20.01 47.02
N ILE A 3 23.84 -21.12 47.22
CA ILE A 3 22.90 -21.67 46.23
C ILE A 3 21.65 -20.80 46.08
N LEU A 4 21.15 -20.21 47.17
CA LEU A 4 19.98 -19.33 47.13
C LEU A 4 20.28 -18.05 46.34
N ARG A 5 21.47 -17.45 46.49
CA ARG A 5 21.89 -16.29 45.69
C ARG A 5 22.06 -16.62 44.20
N ALA A 6 22.57 -17.79 43.85
CA ALA A 6 22.71 -18.20 42.44
C ALA A 6 21.35 -18.42 41.77
N VAL A 7 20.37 -19.00 42.48
CA VAL A 7 19.01 -19.19 41.97
C VAL A 7 18.29 -17.84 41.83
N THR A 8 18.41 -16.93 42.78
CA THR A 8 17.78 -15.60 42.67
C THR A 8 18.41 -14.74 41.55
N THR A 9 19.73 -14.82 41.34
CA THR A 9 20.39 -14.11 40.23
C THR A 9 20.03 -14.72 38.87
N LEU A 10 19.90 -16.05 38.76
CA LEU A 10 19.49 -16.71 37.52
C LEU A 10 18.02 -16.42 37.17
N THR A 11 17.13 -16.37 38.16
CA THR A 11 15.71 -16.01 37.97
C THR A 11 15.55 -14.53 37.61
N ILE A 12 16.33 -13.63 38.20
CA ILE A 12 16.31 -12.20 37.83
C ILE A 12 16.88 -11.98 36.42
N CYS A 13 17.94 -12.70 36.03
CA CYS A 13 18.45 -12.66 34.65
C CYS A 13 17.47 -13.27 33.63
N LEU A 14 16.77 -14.36 33.96
CA LEU A 14 15.72 -14.94 33.11
C LEU A 14 14.48 -14.05 33.01
N VAL A 15 14.07 -13.37 34.08
CA VAL A 15 12.97 -12.40 34.05
C VAL A 15 13.36 -11.12 33.31
N LEU A 16 14.61 -10.68 33.39
CA LEU A 16 15.13 -9.56 32.59
C LEU A 16 15.34 -9.94 31.11
N LEU A 17 15.71 -11.18 30.80
CA LEU A 17 15.75 -11.71 29.43
C LEU A 17 14.33 -11.87 28.86
N TYR A 18 13.36 -12.36 29.62
CA TYR A 18 11.96 -12.38 29.19
C TYR A 18 11.34 -10.98 29.10
N ALA A 19 11.75 -10.03 29.95
CA ALA A 19 11.31 -8.63 29.87
C ALA A 19 11.97 -7.88 28.70
N SER A 20 13.19 -8.25 28.30
CA SER A 20 13.84 -7.72 27.08
C SER A 20 13.35 -8.39 25.80
N TYR A 21 12.80 -9.62 25.85
CA TYR A 21 12.09 -10.26 24.73
C TYR A 21 10.59 -9.89 24.67
N ALA A 22 10.01 -9.42 25.78
CA ALA A 22 8.73 -8.71 25.77
C ALA A 22 8.86 -7.23 25.34
N CYS A 23 10.08 -6.81 25.01
CA CYS A 23 10.37 -5.47 24.49
C CYS A 23 10.46 -5.56 22.96
N ALA A 24 9.53 -4.85 22.30
CA ALA A 24 9.27 -4.78 20.86
C ALA A 24 8.71 -6.06 20.23
N GLN A 25 7.39 -6.28 20.38
CA GLN A 25 6.67 -7.08 19.38
C GLN A 25 6.72 -6.27 18.07
N GLN A 26 7.56 -6.73 17.15
CA GLN A 26 7.67 -6.18 15.80
C GLN A 26 6.50 -6.68 14.96
N TYR A 27 5.90 -5.78 14.19
CA TYR A 27 4.69 -5.97 13.39
C TYR A 27 5.02 -6.14 11.91
N TYR A 28 6.15 -6.78 11.62
CA TYR A 28 6.56 -7.11 10.26
C TYR A 28 5.45 -7.86 9.51
N GLY A 29 5.18 -7.44 8.27
CA GLY A 29 4.10 -8.01 7.46
C GLY A 29 2.68 -7.57 7.88
N LYS A 30 2.53 -6.67 8.86
CA LYS A 30 1.23 -6.23 9.40
C LYS A 30 0.92 -4.75 9.23
N ILE A 31 1.79 -3.99 8.54
CA ILE A 31 1.58 -2.57 8.28
C ILE A 31 1.78 -2.33 6.78
N GLY A 32 0.77 -1.76 6.15
CA GLY A 32 0.84 -1.27 4.78
C GLY A 32 0.46 0.20 4.72
N THR A 33 0.41 0.74 3.51
CA THR A 33 0.04 2.15 3.28
C THR A 33 -0.74 2.28 1.99
N GLY A 34 -1.66 3.24 1.93
CA GLY A 34 -2.14 3.73 0.64
C GLY A 34 -1.04 4.48 -0.10
N VAL A 35 -1.17 4.54 -1.41
CA VAL A 35 -0.25 5.23 -2.29
C VAL A 35 -1.03 6.04 -3.30
N SER A 36 -0.67 7.32 -3.41
CA SER A 36 -1.12 8.20 -4.48
C SER A 36 -0.02 8.38 -5.48
N MET A 37 -0.35 8.19 -6.75
CA MET A 37 0.58 8.41 -7.86
C MET A 37 0.30 9.78 -8.45
N ASN A 38 0.97 10.81 -7.96
CA ASN A 38 0.72 12.20 -8.31
C ASN A 38 2.03 13.00 -8.35
N GLN A 39 1.90 14.32 -8.60
CA GLN A 39 3.08 15.17 -8.78
C GLN A 39 3.81 15.44 -7.47
N TRP A 40 3.08 15.47 -6.34
CA TRP A 40 3.63 15.64 -5.00
C TRP A 40 4.49 14.45 -4.59
N THR A 41 4.04 13.23 -4.91
CA THR A 41 4.80 11.98 -4.71
C THR A 41 5.81 11.70 -5.80
N LYS A 42 5.99 12.62 -6.75
CA LYS A 42 6.95 12.53 -7.87
C LYS A 42 6.95 11.17 -8.58
N THR A 43 5.82 10.49 -8.69
CA THR A 43 5.80 9.06 -9.02
C THR A 43 6.38 8.73 -10.39
N PHE A 44 6.00 9.48 -11.42
CA PHE A 44 6.41 9.18 -12.79
C PHE A 44 7.66 9.97 -13.21
N VAL A 45 8.55 9.28 -13.93
CA VAL A 45 9.74 9.87 -14.58
C VAL A 45 9.33 10.86 -15.66
N ASP A 46 8.33 10.51 -16.46
CA ASP A 46 7.72 11.42 -17.43
C ASP A 46 6.55 12.18 -16.77
N LEU A 47 6.72 13.47 -16.56
CA LEU A 47 5.71 14.34 -15.95
C LEU A 47 4.42 14.41 -16.77
N MET A 48 4.48 14.13 -18.07
CA MET A 48 3.29 14.15 -18.94
C MET A 48 2.20 13.18 -18.48
N LYS A 49 2.56 12.11 -17.78
CA LYS A 49 1.60 11.16 -17.21
C LYS A 49 0.63 11.80 -16.23
N LEU A 50 1.01 12.94 -15.65
CA LEU A 50 0.23 13.67 -14.65
C LEU A 50 -0.13 15.09 -15.11
N SER A 51 0.03 15.43 -16.39
CA SER A 51 -0.29 16.76 -16.91
C SER A 51 -1.80 16.96 -16.99
N ARG A 52 -2.25 18.22 -16.98
CA ARG A 52 -3.60 18.55 -17.45
C ARG A 52 -3.74 18.22 -18.95
N PRO A 53 -4.99 18.12 -19.44
CA PRO A 53 -5.26 17.98 -20.87
C PRO A 53 -4.78 19.20 -21.65
N PHE A 54 -4.47 19.01 -22.94
CA PHE A 54 -4.11 20.12 -23.82
C PHE A 54 -5.28 21.09 -23.96
N GLN A 55 -4.95 22.38 -23.98
CA GLN A 55 -5.88 23.49 -24.17
C GLN A 55 -5.59 24.19 -25.49
N ASN A 56 -6.58 24.86 -26.06
CA ASN A 56 -6.36 25.75 -27.21
C ASN A 56 -5.39 26.90 -26.85
N LEU A 57 -4.95 27.66 -27.85
CA LEU A 57 -4.03 28.78 -27.64
C LEU A 57 -4.62 29.92 -26.80
N ASP A 58 -5.94 30.04 -26.68
CA ASP A 58 -6.57 31.02 -25.80
C ASP A 58 -6.52 30.57 -24.32
N GLY A 59 -6.44 29.27 -24.08
CA GLY A 59 -6.41 28.65 -22.75
C GLY A 59 -7.78 28.55 -22.08
N ASP A 60 -8.86 28.77 -22.84
CA ASP A 60 -10.25 28.81 -22.34
C ASP A 60 -11.04 27.53 -22.64
N ALA A 61 -10.53 26.67 -23.51
CA ALA A 61 -11.12 25.37 -23.84
C ALA A 61 -10.06 24.29 -24.05
N GLN A 62 -10.47 23.02 -24.01
CA GLN A 62 -9.61 21.89 -24.41
C GLN A 62 -9.32 21.97 -25.92
N ALA A 63 -8.08 21.63 -26.31
CA ALA A 63 -7.70 21.55 -27.72
C ALA A 63 -8.40 20.38 -28.41
N GLU A 64 -8.53 20.45 -29.74
CA GLU A 64 -8.81 19.25 -30.53
C GLU A 64 -7.69 18.23 -30.33
N MET A 65 -8.06 16.99 -30.01
CA MET A 65 -7.14 15.91 -29.68
C MET A 65 -7.49 14.62 -30.42
N ASP A 66 -6.49 13.77 -30.64
CA ASP A 66 -6.69 12.41 -31.14
C ASP A 66 -7.21 11.46 -30.06
N SER A 67 -7.44 10.19 -30.41
CA SER A 67 -7.94 9.16 -29.49
C SER A 67 -6.99 8.83 -28.32
N LEU A 68 -5.73 9.26 -28.36
CA LEU A 68 -4.77 9.10 -27.26
C LEU A 68 -4.62 10.39 -26.43
N GLY A 69 -5.31 11.47 -26.81
CA GLY A 69 -5.27 12.77 -26.15
C GLY A 69 -4.10 13.67 -26.58
N TYR A 70 -3.46 13.40 -27.71
CA TYR A 70 -2.46 14.32 -28.28
C TYR A 70 -3.12 15.37 -29.17
N PRO A 71 -2.61 16.62 -29.17
CA PRO A 71 -3.25 17.73 -29.87
C PRO A 71 -3.20 17.57 -31.39
N LEU A 72 -4.26 18.02 -32.05
CA LEU A 72 -4.41 18.12 -33.52
C LEU A 72 -4.26 19.56 -34.02
N GLU A 73 -3.91 20.48 -33.12
CA GLU A 73 -3.73 21.90 -33.38
C GLU A 73 -2.61 22.49 -32.50
N ASP A 74 -2.30 23.76 -32.71
CA ASP A 74 -1.46 24.53 -31.78
C ASP A 74 -2.15 24.63 -30.41
N CYS A 75 -1.38 24.51 -29.32
CA CYS A 75 -1.97 24.27 -28.01
C CYS A 75 -1.15 24.84 -26.85
N ARG A 76 -1.80 24.92 -25.69
CA ARG A 76 -1.18 25.10 -24.37
C ARG A 76 -1.32 23.85 -23.54
N ILE A 77 -0.42 23.68 -22.57
CA ILE A 77 -0.53 22.62 -21.58
C ILE A 77 0.01 23.09 -20.23
N LEU A 78 -0.67 22.68 -19.17
CA LEU A 78 -0.17 22.74 -17.79
C LEU A 78 0.39 21.37 -17.42
N VAL A 79 1.72 21.24 -17.44
CA VAL A 79 2.44 19.99 -17.17
C VAL A 79 2.54 19.73 -15.67
N SER A 80 2.86 20.77 -14.89
CA SER A 80 3.06 20.67 -13.44
C SER A 80 2.35 21.79 -12.69
N GLU A 81 1.66 21.44 -11.59
CA GLU A 81 0.86 22.34 -10.76
C GLU A 81 0.74 21.90 -9.29
N SER A 82 1.81 21.44 -8.65
CA SER A 82 1.75 20.99 -7.25
C SER A 82 1.56 22.16 -6.25
N TRP A 83 0.33 22.66 -6.13
CA TRP A 83 -0.06 23.74 -5.22
C TRP A 83 -0.16 23.23 -3.76
N PRO A 84 0.39 23.96 -2.77
CA PRO A 84 -0.20 23.98 -1.44
C PRO A 84 -1.56 24.72 -1.49
N VAL A 85 -2.49 24.32 -0.62
CA VAL A 85 -3.87 24.86 -0.61
C VAL A 85 -3.89 26.39 -0.51
N ALA A 86 -4.73 27.02 -1.35
CA ALA A 86 -5.05 28.46 -1.38
C ALA A 86 -3.91 29.45 -1.78
N GLU A 87 -2.83 28.96 -2.38
CA GLU A 87 -1.72 29.82 -2.85
C GLU A 87 -2.14 30.93 -3.85
N TRP A 88 -3.18 30.74 -4.67
CA TRP A 88 -3.70 31.80 -5.56
C TRP A 88 -4.29 33.00 -4.81
N GLN A 89 -4.55 32.86 -3.51
CA GLN A 89 -4.98 33.93 -2.61
C GLN A 89 -3.82 34.54 -1.82
N ASN A 90 -2.57 34.09 -2.05
CA ASN A 90 -1.41 34.34 -1.18
C ASN A 90 -1.67 33.92 0.28
N ASP A 91 -2.45 32.86 0.49
CA ASP A 91 -2.80 32.32 1.80
C ASP A 91 -2.52 30.81 1.78
N ILE A 92 -1.41 30.37 2.39
CA ILE A 92 -1.03 28.96 2.47
C ILE A 92 -1.26 28.49 3.91
N ASP A 93 -2.00 27.40 4.07
CA ASP A 93 -2.30 26.82 5.39
C ASP A 93 -1.05 26.39 6.17
N ASP A 94 -0.08 25.84 5.43
CA ASP A 94 1.16 25.33 5.96
C ASP A 94 2.05 26.49 6.46
N PRO A 95 2.36 26.57 7.77
CA PRO A 95 3.18 27.66 8.32
C PRO A 95 4.63 27.65 7.84
N GLU A 96 5.09 26.56 7.22
CA GLU A 96 6.43 26.48 6.60
C GLU A 96 6.40 26.78 5.10
N GLU A 97 5.21 26.97 4.52
CA GLU A 97 4.99 27.14 3.08
C GLU A 97 5.70 26.05 2.26
N PHE A 98 5.72 24.81 2.78
CA PHE A 98 6.51 23.72 2.23
C PHE A 98 6.04 23.32 0.82
N ARG A 99 7.01 22.97 -0.02
CA ARG A 99 6.81 22.51 -1.41
C ARG A 99 7.84 21.43 -1.73
N PRO A 100 7.46 20.39 -2.50
CA PRO A 100 8.43 19.44 -3.03
C PRO A 100 9.46 20.14 -3.93
N ASP A 101 10.69 19.62 -3.97
CA ASP A 101 11.74 20.15 -4.84
C ASP A 101 11.51 19.73 -6.31
N PHE A 102 11.36 20.71 -7.19
CA PHE A 102 11.24 20.54 -8.65
C PHE A 102 12.46 21.07 -9.40
N SER A 103 13.54 21.48 -8.72
CA SER A 103 14.73 22.05 -9.35
C SER A 103 15.46 21.06 -10.26
N GLY A 104 16.19 21.58 -11.24
CA GLY A 104 17.02 20.78 -12.14
C GLY A 104 16.70 20.98 -13.63
N ILE A 105 17.33 20.14 -14.45
CA ILE A 105 17.20 20.14 -15.91
C ILE A 105 16.28 18.99 -16.30
N TYR A 106 15.16 19.33 -16.93
CA TYR A 106 14.21 18.38 -17.50
C TYR A 106 14.52 18.22 -18.98
N HIS A 107 14.63 16.97 -19.43
CA HIS A 107 14.84 16.65 -20.83
C HIS A 107 13.48 16.44 -21.50
N CYS A 108 13.18 17.26 -22.51
CA CYS A 108 11.89 17.25 -23.16
C CYS A 108 12.00 16.86 -24.63
N SER A 109 11.00 16.14 -25.14
CA SER A 109 10.86 15.93 -26.58
C SER A 109 9.41 15.76 -27.01
N PHE A 110 9.13 15.93 -28.30
CA PHE A 110 7.88 15.50 -28.92
C PHE A 110 8.12 15.06 -30.36
N VAL A 111 7.29 14.14 -30.85
CA VAL A 111 7.26 13.73 -32.27
C VAL A 111 6.45 14.76 -33.05
N GLY A 112 7.13 15.50 -33.90
CA GLY A 112 6.64 16.65 -34.64
C GLY A 112 7.65 17.80 -34.65
N GLN A 113 7.30 18.86 -35.34
CA GLN A 113 8.00 20.14 -35.34
C GLN A 113 7.12 21.20 -34.67
N GLY A 114 7.70 22.18 -33.99
CA GLY A 114 6.96 23.32 -33.47
C GLY A 114 7.84 24.26 -32.65
N ASP A 115 7.37 25.49 -32.46
CA ASP A 115 7.95 26.42 -31.51
C ASP A 115 7.44 26.09 -30.10
N VAL A 116 8.30 26.23 -29.09
CA VAL A 116 7.95 26.02 -27.68
C VAL A 116 8.21 27.30 -26.90
N ARG A 117 7.22 27.77 -26.14
CA ARG A 117 7.39 28.93 -25.26
C ARG A 117 6.83 28.70 -23.87
N ARG A 118 7.44 29.36 -22.89
CA ARG A 118 6.92 29.46 -21.53
C ARG A 118 5.70 30.37 -21.50
N VAL A 119 4.59 29.88 -20.95
CA VAL A 119 3.40 30.68 -20.64
C VAL A 119 3.48 31.15 -19.19
N TRP A 120 3.69 30.23 -18.26
CA TRP A 120 3.73 30.51 -16.82
C TRP A 120 4.60 29.49 -16.07
N GLY A 121 5.15 29.90 -14.93
CA GLY A 121 6.15 29.16 -14.15
C GLY A 121 7.53 29.81 -14.12
N ASP A 122 8.31 29.51 -13.07
CA ASP A 122 9.67 30.02 -12.90
C ASP A 122 10.73 29.05 -13.44
N PHE A 123 10.79 28.97 -14.78
CA PHE A 123 11.77 28.15 -15.50
C PHE A 123 12.25 28.85 -16.78
N THR A 124 13.32 28.32 -17.36
CA THR A 124 13.83 28.74 -18.67
C THR A 124 13.81 27.59 -19.66
N LEU A 125 13.65 27.91 -20.95
CA LEU A 125 13.75 26.95 -22.05
C LEU A 125 15.06 27.19 -22.79
N GLN A 126 15.78 26.12 -23.12
CA GLN A 126 17.03 26.19 -23.86
C GLN A 126 17.17 24.99 -24.80
N ASN A 127 18.15 25.07 -25.72
CA ASN A 127 18.54 23.96 -26.59
C ASN A 127 17.38 23.37 -27.41
N LEU A 128 16.45 24.22 -27.90
CA LEU A 128 15.35 23.80 -28.76
C LEU A 128 15.88 23.48 -30.17
N GLU A 129 15.76 22.21 -30.57
CA GLU A 129 16.26 21.70 -31.84
C GLU A 129 15.24 20.74 -32.48
N TYR A 130 15.13 20.77 -33.81
CA TYR A 130 14.30 19.84 -34.59
C TYR A 130 15.17 18.93 -35.45
N ASP A 131 15.07 17.62 -35.22
CA ASP A 131 15.64 16.59 -36.06
C ASP A 131 14.62 16.16 -37.13
N ALA A 132 14.92 16.52 -38.38
CA ALA A 132 14.07 16.20 -39.52
C ALA A 132 14.12 14.71 -39.91
N GLU A 133 15.21 13.97 -39.61
CA GLU A 133 15.30 12.54 -39.89
C GLU A 133 14.38 11.74 -38.96
N GLN A 134 14.35 12.13 -37.68
CA GLN A 134 13.52 11.49 -36.67
C GLN A 134 12.10 12.08 -36.54
N ASN A 135 11.84 13.22 -37.19
CA ASN A 135 10.63 14.02 -36.98
C ASN A 135 10.42 14.30 -35.48
N ARG A 136 11.48 14.71 -34.78
CA ARG A 136 11.46 14.90 -33.33
C ARG A 136 12.02 16.26 -32.99
N THR A 137 11.32 16.97 -32.12
CA THR A 137 11.81 18.21 -31.50
C THR A 137 12.27 17.90 -30.09
N THR A 138 13.44 18.39 -29.69
CA THR A 138 14.02 18.24 -28.35
C THR A 138 14.31 19.61 -27.75
N TYR A 139 14.18 19.75 -26.43
CA TYR A 139 14.56 20.95 -25.70
C TYR A 139 14.78 20.62 -24.22
N GLU A 140 15.37 21.57 -23.50
CA GLU A 140 15.54 21.47 -22.06
C GLU A 140 14.72 22.54 -21.35
N LEU A 141 14.11 22.14 -20.24
CA LEU A 141 13.49 23.04 -19.27
C LEU A 141 14.36 23.08 -18.02
N VAL A 142 14.78 24.27 -17.59
CA VAL A 142 15.63 24.45 -16.41
C VAL A 142 14.87 25.18 -15.31
N ILE A 143 14.65 24.50 -14.19
CA ILE A 143 14.09 25.06 -12.95
C ILE A 143 15.25 25.33 -11.98
N GLY A 144 15.31 26.55 -11.45
CA GLY A 144 16.30 26.91 -10.44
C GLY A 144 16.01 26.30 -9.07
N GLU A 145 16.88 26.60 -8.10
CA GLU A 145 16.72 26.20 -6.69
C GLU A 145 15.32 26.55 -6.12
N PRO A 146 14.79 25.76 -5.16
CA PRO A 146 13.58 26.08 -4.43
C PRO A 146 13.55 27.52 -3.90
N ARG A 147 12.46 28.24 -4.19
CA ARG A 147 12.22 29.62 -3.72
C ARG A 147 10.75 29.82 -3.39
N GLY A 148 10.47 30.68 -2.42
CA GLY A 148 9.10 31.11 -2.13
C GLY A 148 8.49 31.93 -3.26
N GLY A 149 7.15 31.93 -3.37
CA GLY A 149 6.37 32.69 -4.35
C GLY A 149 5.65 31.83 -5.40
N ASN A 150 4.61 32.40 -6.02
CA ASN A 150 3.51 31.68 -6.66
C ASN A 150 3.82 30.92 -7.98
N ALA A 151 5.09 30.70 -8.35
CA ALA A 151 5.46 30.17 -9.66
C ALA A 151 6.49 29.03 -9.64
N TYR A 152 7.02 28.67 -8.47
CA TYR A 152 7.98 27.57 -8.35
C TYR A 152 7.27 26.21 -8.53
N GLY A 153 7.87 25.31 -9.31
CA GLY A 153 7.28 24.00 -9.64
C GLY A 153 6.17 24.03 -10.69
N PHE A 154 5.76 25.22 -11.15
CA PHE A 154 4.79 25.37 -12.24
C PHE A 154 5.44 25.24 -13.60
N ILE A 155 4.81 24.45 -14.46
CA ILE A 155 5.26 24.26 -15.84
C ILE A 155 4.07 24.43 -16.78
N GLN A 156 3.89 25.63 -17.34
CA GLN A 156 2.92 25.87 -18.41
C GLN A 156 3.63 26.25 -19.71
N LEU A 157 3.36 25.46 -20.75
CA LEU A 157 3.97 25.58 -22.06
C LEU A 157 2.92 25.93 -23.12
N GLU A 158 3.36 26.63 -24.16
CA GLU A 158 2.63 26.78 -25.42
C GLU A 158 3.46 26.23 -26.57
N PHE A 159 2.77 25.55 -27.47
CA PHE A 159 3.29 25.01 -28.72
C PHE A 159 2.59 25.68 -29.88
N SER A 160 3.36 26.30 -30.78
CA SER A 160 2.83 26.99 -31.96
C SER A 160 3.57 26.62 -33.23
N ASN A 161 2.99 26.91 -34.40
CA ASN A 161 3.54 26.54 -35.71
C ASN A 161 3.80 25.02 -35.79
N THR A 162 2.93 24.22 -35.15
CA THR A 162 3.15 22.78 -34.98
C THR A 162 2.99 22.02 -36.30
N ARG A 163 3.79 20.99 -36.54
CA ARG A 163 3.61 20.03 -37.65
C ARG A 163 3.72 18.62 -37.11
N ARG A 164 2.64 17.87 -37.23
CA ARG A 164 2.55 16.50 -36.68
C ARG A 164 3.48 15.53 -37.39
N THR A 165 3.56 15.64 -38.71
CA THR A 165 4.61 14.99 -39.52
C THR A 165 5.17 15.97 -40.54
N ARG A 166 6.28 15.60 -41.19
CA ARG A 166 6.95 16.42 -42.21
C ARG A 166 6.06 16.82 -43.38
N ASP A 167 5.05 16.01 -43.68
CA ASP A 167 4.14 16.21 -44.81
C ASP A 167 2.85 16.94 -44.40
N HIS A 168 2.64 17.18 -43.10
CA HIS A 168 1.49 17.93 -42.62
C HIS A 168 1.71 19.44 -42.75
N GLU A 169 0.61 20.17 -42.93
CA GLU A 169 0.56 21.62 -42.84
C GLU A 169 0.90 22.12 -41.43
N LEU A 170 1.17 23.41 -41.30
CA LEU A 170 1.31 24.06 -40.00
C LEU A 170 0.02 23.96 -39.17
N ASN A 171 0.18 24.01 -37.86
CA ASN A 171 -0.85 23.99 -36.82
C ASN A 171 -1.64 22.68 -36.80
N THR A 172 -0.94 21.55 -36.98
CA THR A 172 -1.53 20.20 -36.99
C THR A 172 -1.23 19.39 -35.73
N GLY A 173 -0.66 20.03 -34.71
CA GLY A 173 -0.29 19.43 -33.44
C GLY A 173 0.94 18.53 -33.54
N PHE A 174 1.09 17.63 -32.57
CA PHE A 174 2.22 16.72 -32.41
C PHE A 174 1.80 15.51 -31.56
N THR A 175 2.70 14.54 -31.39
CA THR A 175 2.48 13.35 -30.54
C THR A 175 3.69 13.09 -29.63
N ASP A 176 3.57 12.16 -28.68
CA ASP A 176 4.69 11.65 -27.85
C ASP A 176 5.47 12.79 -27.17
N LEU A 177 4.76 13.80 -26.65
CA LEU A 177 5.38 14.78 -25.75
C LEU A 177 5.82 14.09 -24.48
N ARG A 178 7.07 14.30 -24.11
CA ARG A 178 7.74 13.80 -22.92
C ARG A 178 8.37 14.96 -22.17
N VAL A 179 8.24 14.96 -20.86
CA VAL A 179 8.90 15.90 -19.94
C VAL A 179 9.57 15.07 -18.85
N ILE A 180 10.80 14.65 -19.15
CA ILE A 180 11.57 13.72 -18.32
C ILE A 180 12.21 14.48 -17.16
N ARG A 181 11.99 14.01 -15.93
CA ARG A 181 12.55 14.59 -14.70
C ARG A 181 14.08 14.60 -14.70
N PRO A 182 14.70 15.52 -13.92
CA PRO A 182 16.14 15.51 -13.69
C PRO A 182 16.62 14.15 -13.18
N GLY A 183 17.81 13.72 -13.63
CA GLY A 183 18.42 12.45 -13.21
C GLY A 183 18.11 11.25 -14.11
N TYR A 184 17.31 11.43 -15.17
CA TYR A 184 16.97 10.38 -16.13
C TYR A 184 17.29 10.81 -17.57
N ASP A 185 17.71 9.85 -18.40
CA ASP A 185 17.97 10.09 -19.82
C ASP A 185 16.67 10.33 -20.59
N LEU A 186 16.71 11.15 -21.65
CA LEU A 186 15.54 11.48 -22.49
C LEU A 186 14.83 10.24 -23.05
N ASP A 187 15.61 9.22 -23.41
CA ASP A 187 15.14 7.97 -24.02
C ASP A 187 14.91 6.86 -22.97
N THR A 188 14.82 7.21 -21.68
CA THR A 188 14.58 6.24 -20.60
C THR A 188 13.29 5.46 -20.80
N GLU A 189 13.33 4.17 -20.47
CA GLU A 189 12.16 3.29 -20.37
C GLU A 189 11.64 3.18 -18.92
N GLN A 190 12.36 3.78 -17.95
CA GLN A 190 11.95 3.76 -16.55
C GLN A 190 10.69 4.60 -16.35
N ILE A 191 9.62 3.98 -15.84
CA ILE A 191 8.32 4.63 -15.64
C ILE A 191 8.27 5.34 -14.29
N ILE A 192 8.77 4.69 -13.24
CA ILE A 192 8.66 5.13 -11.84
C ILE A 192 9.97 5.73 -11.36
N THR A 193 9.92 6.83 -10.63
CA THR A 193 11.12 7.50 -10.11
C THR A 193 11.80 6.70 -8.99
N ASN A 194 13.12 6.82 -8.91
CA ASN A 194 13.95 6.28 -7.84
C ASN A 194 13.58 6.87 -6.48
N GLU A 195 13.18 8.15 -6.42
CA GLU A 195 12.74 8.84 -5.22
C GLU A 195 11.49 8.18 -4.63
N TYR A 196 10.49 7.89 -5.47
CA TYR A 196 9.27 7.22 -5.06
C TYR A 196 9.53 5.77 -4.60
N ILE A 197 10.35 5.02 -5.35
CA ILE A 197 10.77 3.65 -4.99
C ILE A 197 11.51 3.66 -3.64
N THR A 198 12.44 4.60 -3.46
CA THR A 198 13.25 4.74 -2.24
C THR A 198 12.37 5.07 -1.04
N CYS A 199 11.39 5.96 -1.19
CA CYS A 199 10.45 6.30 -0.12
C CYS A 199 9.59 5.10 0.29
N ILE A 200 9.00 4.38 -0.68
CA ILE A 200 8.25 3.13 -0.40
C ILE A 200 9.13 2.13 0.35
N ASN A 201 10.33 1.85 -0.16
CA ASN A 201 11.25 0.87 0.43
C ASN A 201 11.96 1.37 1.69
N SER A 202 11.73 2.62 2.11
CA SER A 202 12.29 3.13 3.36
C SER A 202 11.65 2.47 4.58
N ALA A 203 10.46 1.88 4.44
CA ALA A 203 9.82 1.02 5.41
C ALA A 203 9.41 -0.31 4.75
N GLU A 204 9.53 -1.42 5.47
CA GLU A 204 9.10 -2.75 4.99
C GLU A 204 7.58 -2.91 5.08
N PHE A 205 6.85 -2.04 4.36
CA PHE A 205 5.40 -2.16 4.22
C PHE A 205 5.05 -3.55 3.69
N SER A 206 3.93 -4.13 4.11
CA SER A 206 3.47 -5.42 3.57
C SER A 206 2.70 -5.26 2.27
N THR A 207 1.96 -4.16 2.15
CA THR A 207 0.89 -3.99 1.17
C THR A 207 0.74 -2.52 0.79
N LEU A 208 0.45 -2.26 -0.49
CA LEU A 208 0.18 -0.93 -1.05
C LEU A 208 -1.28 -0.84 -1.53
N ARG A 209 -2.04 0.16 -1.07
CA ARG A 209 -3.43 0.42 -1.52
C ARG A 209 -3.50 1.55 -2.55
N PHE A 210 -4.13 1.31 -3.69
CA PHE A 210 -4.08 2.23 -4.86
C PHE A 210 -5.35 3.07 -5.07
N MET A 211 -6.22 3.19 -4.06
CA MET A 211 -7.51 3.87 -4.11
C MET A 211 -7.47 5.27 -4.77
N GLY A 212 -6.51 6.10 -4.34
CA GLY A 212 -6.34 7.47 -4.86
C GLY A 212 -5.95 7.47 -6.35
N TRP A 213 -5.11 6.53 -6.77
CA TRP A 213 -4.65 6.42 -8.15
C TRP A 213 -5.75 5.92 -9.10
N THR A 214 -6.54 4.96 -8.65
CA THR A 214 -7.66 4.41 -9.43
C THR A 214 -8.89 5.33 -9.43
N HIS A 215 -8.77 6.51 -8.81
CA HIS A 215 -9.82 7.52 -8.69
C HIS A 215 -11.14 6.88 -8.24
N THR A 216 -11.05 6.03 -7.23
CA THR A 216 -12.20 5.25 -6.77
C THR A 216 -13.26 6.14 -6.13
N ASN A 217 -12.84 7.23 -5.48
CA ASN A 217 -13.74 8.18 -4.86
C ASN A 217 -14.36 9.13 -5.89
N ASN A 218 -15.67 9.02 -6.09
CA ASN A 218 -16.44 9.99 -6.87
C ASN A 218 -17.42 10.73 -5.93
N GLY A 219 -17.44 12.07 -6.01
CA GLY A 219 -18.38 12.89 -5.26
C GLY A 219 -17.95 13.43 -3.88
N ALA A 220 -16.79 13.09 -3.30
CA ALA A 220 -16.40 13.70 -2.01
C ALA A 220 -16.13 15.19 -2.15
N GLY A 221 -16.95 15.99 -1.50
CA GLY A 221 -16.92 17.45 -1.57
C GLY A 221 -18.01 17.96 -2.50
N GLU A 222 -19.11 18.43 -1.91
CA GLU A 222 -20.17 19.11 -2.63
C GLU A 222 -19.57 20.27 -3.44
N ASN A 223 -19.92 20.34 -4.73
CA ASN A 223 -19.66 21.43 -5.69
C ASN A 223 -18.38 21.39 -6.55
N ASP A 224 -17.85 20.22 -6.94
CA ASP A 224 -17.05 20.19 -8.18
C ASP A 224 -18.00 20.00 -9.39
N PRO A 225 -18.26 21.05 -10.20
CA PRO A 225 -19.09 20.95 -11.40
C PRO A 225 -18.50 20.03 -12.48
N ASN A 226 -17.25 19.59 -12.32
CA ASN A 226 -16.60 18.63 -13.19
C ASN A 226 -16.66 17.20 -12.66
N ASN A 227 -17.29 16.95 -11.51
CA ASN A 227 -17.39 15.62 -10.91
C ASN A 227 -18.46 14.81 -11.64
N PRO A 228 -18.07 13.84 -12.50
CA PRO A 228 -19.04 13.11 -13.29
C PRO A 228 -19.90 12.24 -12.38
N ASP A 229 -21.12 11.92 -12.80
CA ASP A 229 -21.81 10.79 -12.19
C ASP A 229 -21.01 9.51 -12.46
N TYR A 230 -21.12 8.50 -11.59
CA TYR A 230 -20.69 7.17 -12.02
C TYR A 230 -21.44 6.85 -13.32
N PRO A 231 -20.77 6.32 -14.35
CA PRO A 231 -21.50 5.80 -15.49
C PRO A 231 -22.43 4.69 -14.99
N GLU A 232 -23.56 4.51 -15.67
CA GLU A 232 -24.54 3.46 -15.33
C GLU A 232 -23.86 2.08 -15.22
N GLN A 233 -22.87 1.84 -16.08
CA GLN A 233 -21.99 0.68 -16.05
C GLN A 233 -20.62 1.03 -16.66
N LEU A 234 -19.53 0.56 -16.06
CA LEU A 234 -18.17 0.62 -16.60
C LEU A 234 -17.82 -0.68 -17.33
N ASN A 235 -17.39 -0.57 -18.58
CA ASN A 235 -16.87 -1.67 -19.39
C ASN A 235 -15.35 -1.59 -19.52
N TRP A 236 -14.72 -2.71 -19.89
CA TRP A 236 -13.26 -2.84 -19.90
C TRP A 236 -12.58 -1.79 -20.79
N GLU A 237 -13.20 -1.46 -21.92
CA GLU A 237 -12.76 -0.42 -22.86
C GLU A 237 -12.80 1.00 -22.28
N ASP A 238 -13.58 1.25 -21.22
CA ASP A 238 -13.75 2.58 -20.62
C ASP A 238 -12.57 2.96 -19.70
N ARG A 239 -11.66 2.00 -19.43
CA ARG A 239 -10.48 2.24 -18.58
C ARG A 239 -9.43 3.09 -19.27
N ARG A 240 -8.62 3.78 -18.46
CA ARG A 240 -7.40 4.44 -18.93
C ARG A 240 -6.38 3.43 -19.47
N GLN A 241 -5.87 3.69 -20.67
CA GLN A 241 -4.82 2.90 -21.32
C GLN A 241 -3.42 3.47 -21.01
N LEU A 242 -2.41 2.60 -20.95
CA LEU A 242 -1.02 2.98 -20.63
C LEU A 242 -0.41 3.97 -21.63
N ASN A 243 -0.81 3.91 -22.89
CA ASN A 243 -0.32 4.76 -23.98
C ASN A 243 -1.04 6.11 -24.12
N ALA A 244 -1.95 6.44 -23.18
CA ALA A 244 -2.57 7.75 -23.11
C ALA A 244 -1.51 8.87 -22.95
N ALA A 245 -1.75 10.02 -23.58
CA ALA A 245 -0.87 11.19 -23.50
C ALA A 245 -0.72 11.71 -22.06
N THR A 246 -1.79 11.62 -21.28
CA THR A 246 -1.84 11.88 -19.83
C THR A 246 -2.78 10.88 -19.17
N TYR A 247 -2.58 10.59 -17.88
CA TYR A 247 -3.50 9.80 -17.07
C TYR A 247 -4.54 10.67 -16.34
N GLN A 248 -4.46 12.01 -16.45
CA GLN A 248 -5.54 12.88 -15.98
C GLN A 248 -6.77 12.84 -16.89
N ARG A 249 -7.93 13.13 -16.33
CA ARG A 249 -9.23 13.12 -17.01
C ARG A 249 -9.33 14.16 -18.14
N ASN A 250 -9.89 13.79 -19.30
CA ASN A 250 -10.21 14.71 -20.41
C ASN A 250 -11.42 14.25 -21.23
N ASN A 251 -11.79 14.96 -22.30
CA ASN A 251 -12.98 14.70 -23.11
C ASN A 251 -12.81 13.66 -24.23
N VAL A 252 -11.59 13.18 -24.54
CA VAL A 252 -11.33 12.27 -25.67
C VAL A 252 -10.81 10.90 -25.24
N ILE A 253 -10.05 10.83 -24.16
CA ILE A 253 -9.60 9.58 -23.55
C ILE A 253 -10.72 9.14 -22.62
N SER A 254 -11.22 7.90 -22.75
CA SER A 254 -12.25 7.30 -21.88
C SER A 254 -11.91 7.61 -20.42
N ALA A 255 -12.65 8.58 -19.90
CA ALA A 255 -12.27 9.40 -18.75
C ALA A 255 -13.10 9.02 -17.54
N GLU A 256 -13.53 7.76 -17.50
CA GLU A 256 -14.55 7.37 -16.55
C GLU A 256 -13.91 7.02 -15.21
N HIS A 257 -12.79 6.28 -15.19
CA HIS A 257 -12.13 5.90 -13.92
C HIS A 257 -10.60 5.82 -13.99
N GLY A 258 -9.93 6.53 -13.07
CA GLY A 258 -8.56 6.26 -12.61
C GLY A 258 -7.40 6.35 -13.61
N GLY A 259 -6.19 6.12 -13.10
CA GLY A 259 -5.02 5.78 -13.91
C GLY A 259 -5.00 4.30 -14.35
N PRO A 260 -4.09 3.89 -15.26
CA PRO A 260 -4.05 2.54 -15.80
C PRO A 260 -3.68 1.49 -14.74
N TRP A 261 -4.36 0.34 -14.73
CA TRP A 261 -4.07 -0.80 -13.86
C TRP A 261 -2.66 -1.37 -14.06
N GLU A 262 -2.11 -1.27 -15.26
CA GLU A 262 -0.74 -1.70 -15.57
C GLU A 262 0.29 -0.98 -14.69
N THR A 263 0.04 0.28 -14.34
CA THR A 263 0.96 1.04 -13.48
C THR A 263 0.90 0.60 -12.01
N VAL A 264 -0.25 0.07 -11.55
CA VAL A 264 -0.39 -0.54 -10.22
C VAL A 264 0.48 -1.80 -10.13
N ILE A 265 0.40 -2.65 -11.14
CA ILE A 265 1.18 -3.89 -11.26
C ILE A 265 2.68 -3.57 -11.36
N GLU A 266 3.05 -2.59 -12.17
CA GLU A 266 4.45 -2.17 -12.35
C GLU A 266 5.08 -1.72 -11.02
N VAL A 267 4.40 -0.84 -10.27
CA VAL A 267 4.88 -0.38 -8.97
C VAL A 267 5.05 -1.57 -8.01
N ALA A 268 4.03 -2.43 -7.89
CA ALA A 268 4.06 -3.58 -7.00
C ALA A 268 5.20 -4.55 -7.31
N ASN A 269 5.43 -4.84 -8.60
CA ASN A 269 6.51 -5.71 -9.06
C ASN A 269 7.89 -5.11 -8.79
N ILE A 270 8.07 -3.80 -8.95
CA ILE A 270 9.34 -3.09 -8.70
C ILE A 270 9.68 -3.09 -7.21
N VAL A 271 8.70 -2.82 -6.34
CA VAL A 271 8.92 -2.64 -4.90
C VAL A 271 8.74 -3.92 -4.08
N ASP A 272 8.28 -5.01 -4.71
CA ASP A 272 8.06 -6.32 -4.08
C ASP A 272 7.08 -6.23 -2.90
N LYS A 273 5.83 -5.81 -3.19
CA LYS A 273 4.79 -5.55 -2.20
C LYS A 273 3.43 -6.05 -2.67
N ASP A 274 2.63 -6.61 -1.75
CA ASP A 274 1.24 -6.99 -2.04
C ASP A 274 0.44 -5.76 -2.49
N VAL A 275 -0.61 -5.97 -3.29
CA VAL A 275 -1.48 -4.90 -3.77
C VAL A 275 -2.84 -4.94 -3.10
N TRP A 276 -3.42 -3.78 -2.85
CA TRP A 276 -4.82 -3.61 -2.48
C TRP A 276 -5.50 -2.71 -3.50
N ILE A 277 -6.50 -3.26 -4.19
CA ILE A 277 -7.22 -2.60 -5.29
C ILE A 277 -8.70 -2.44 -4.98
N ASN A 278 -9.27 -1.38 -5.54
CA ASN A 278 -10.66 -1.01 -5.38
C ASN A 278 -11.39 -1.19 -6.71
N VAL A 279 -12.21 -2.23 -6.83
CA VAL A 279 -13.03 -2.49 -8.01
C VAL A 279 -14.16 -1.47 -8.06
N PRO A 280 -14.33 -0.69 -9.15
CA PRO A 280 -15.41 0.30 -9.24
C PRO A 280 -16.79 -0.32 -9.00
N VAL A 281 -17.68 0.41 -8.30
CA VAL A 281 -19.00 -0.11 -7.93
C VAL A 281 -19.89 -0.44 -9.15
N THR A 282 -19.66 0.25 -10.27
CA THR A 282 -20.42 0.08 -11.52
C THR A 282 -19.72 -0.81 -12.55
N ALA A 283 -18.62 -1.47 -12.19
CA ALA A 283 -17.89 -2.36 -13.09
C ALA A 283 -18.78 -3.52 -13.56
N SER A 284 -18.82 -3.75 -14.88
CA SER A 284 -19.45 -4.94 -15.44
C SER A 284 -18.69 -6.22 -15.05
N GLU A 285 -19.34 -7.37 -15.12
CA GLU A 285 -18.67 -8.65 -14.86
C GLU A 285 -17.47 -8.86 -15.81
N ASP A 286 -17.61 -8.43 -17.07
CA ASP A 286 -16.53 -8.47 -18.07
C ASP A 286 -15.35 -7.56 -17.66
N TYR A 287 -15.63 -6.35 -17.14
CA TYR A 287 -14.57 -5.50 -16.57
C TYR A 287 -13.81 -6.22 -15.44
N ILE A 288 -14.53 -6.81 -14.50
CA ILE A 288 -13.93 -7.49 -13.33
C ILE A 288 -13.10 -8.68 -13.79
N ARG A 289 -13.57 -9.43 -14.79
CA ARG A 289 -12.89 -10.59 -15.36
C ARG A 289 -11.60 -10.21 -16.10
N GLU A 290 -11.64 -9.17 -16.92
CA GLU A 290 -10.46 -8.68 -17.63
C GLU A 290 -9.44 -8.04 -16.65
N LEU A 291 -9.92 -7.37 -15.60
CA LEU A 291 -9.08 -6.89 -14.52
C LEU A 291 -8.36 -8.04 -13.80
N ALA A 292 -9.10 -9.08 -13.41
CA ALA A 292 -8.51 -10.27 -12.79
C ALA A 292 -7.49 -10.94 -13.72
N SER A 293 -7.79 -11.04 -15.03
CA SER A 293 -6.87 -11.62 -16.02
C SER A 293 -5.59 -10.80 -16.15
N LEU A 294 -5.69 -9.47 -16.22
CA LEU A 294 -4.54 -8.57 -16.29
C LEU A 294 -3.60 -8.79 -15.09
N PHE A 295 -4.14 -8.85 -13.87
CA PHE A 295 -3.34 -9.10 -12.67
C PHE A 295 -2.77 -10.52 -12.63
N ASN A 296 -3.52 -11.53 -13.03
CA ASN A 296 -3.04 -12.92 -13.07
C ASN A 296 -1.85 -13.10 -14.03
N GLU A 297 -1.88 -12.40 -15.16
CA GLU A 297 -0.86 -12.48 -16.20
C GLU A 297 0.41 -11.68 -15.88
N ASN A 298 0.28 -10.54 -15.20
CA ASN A 298 1.37 -9.54 -15.12
C ASN A 298 1.86 -9.24 -13.70
N LEU A 299 1.09 -9.51 -12.64
CA LEU A 299 1.58 -9.39 -11.27
C LEU A 299 2.43 -10.62 -10.93
N ARG A 300 3.56 -10.42 -10.25
CA ARG A 300 4.38 -11.52 -9.72
C ARG A 300 3.54 -12.54 -8.94
N ASP A 301 3.93 -13.81 -9.05
CA ASP A 301 3.18 -14.95 -8.52
C ASP A 301 3.28 -15.12 -6.99
N ASP A 302 4.31 -14.52 -6.38
CA ASP A 302 4.53 -14.48 -4.93
C ASP A 302 3.79 -13.33 -4.21
N LEU A 303 3.20 -12.40 -4.97
CA LEU A 303 2.43 -11.28 -4.43
C LEU A 303 0.93 -11.61 -4.31
N ASN A 304 0.31 -11.14 -3.24
CA ASN A 304 -1.12 -11.26 -2.99
C ASN A 304 -1.88 -10.02 -3.47
N ILE A 305 -3.16 -10.23 -3.74
CA ILE A 305 -4.10 -9.20 -4.22
C ILE A 305 -5.24 -9.09 -3.21
N TYR A 306 -5.29 -7.97 -2.49
CA TYR A 306 -6.43 -7.57 -1.69
C TYR A 306 -7.45 -6.87 -2.59
N VAL A 307 -8.69 -7.36 -2.59
CA VAL A 307 -9.74 -6.86 -3.50
C VAL A 307 -10.89 -6.29 -2.68
N GLU A 308 -11.22 -5.03 -2.92
CA GLU A 308 -12.27 -4.29 -2.23
C GLU A 308 -13.32 -3.78 -3.24
N LEU A 309 -14.60 -3.85 -2.87
CA LEU A 309 -15.68 -3.21 -3.62
C LEU A 309 -15.66 -1.69 -3.37
N SER A 310 -15.21 -0.93 -4.37
CA SER A 310 -15.11 0.53 -4.37
C SER A 310 -14.40 1.07 -3.12
N ASN A 311 -14.73 2.28 -2.67
CA ASN A 311 -14.24 2.85 -1.41
C ASN A 311 -15.43 3.44 -0.64
N GLU A 312 -15.48 3.20 0.67
CA GLU A 312 -16.49 3.77 1.57
C GLU A 312 -17.92 3.76 1.02
N VAL A 313 -18.39 2.62 0.52
CA VAL A 313 -19.77 2.47 0.00
C VAL A 313 -20.84 2.71 1.08
N TRP A 314 -20.42 2.80 2.34
CA TRP A 314 -21.24 3.25 3.46
C TRP A 314 -21.43 4.78 3.51
N ASN A 315 -20.49 5.57 2.99
CA ASN A 315 -20.44 7.01 3.16
C ASN A 315 -21.26 7.71 2.08
N ARG A 316 -22.47 8.16 2.47
CA ARG A 316 -23.45 8.83 1.59
C ARG A 316 -22.99 10.19 1.05
N GLY A 317 -21.84 10.70 1.50
CA GLY A 317 -21.18 11.84 0.85
C GLY A 317 -20.60 11.49 -0.52
N PHE A 318 -20.41 10.20 -0.80
CA PHE A 318 -19.94 9.72 -2.09
C PHE A 318 -21.06 9.16 -2.97
N LYS A 319 -20.91 9.31 -4.28
CA LYS A 319 -21.89 8.80 -5.25
C LYS A 319 -21.94 7.28 -5.30
N GLN A 320 -20.84 6.57 -5.00
CA GLN A 320 -20.84 5.10 -4.99
C GLN A 320 -21.77 4.52 -3.93
N ALA A 321 -21.91 5.19 -2.77
CA ALA A 321 -22.81 4.76 -1.72
C ALA A 321 -24.27 4.87 -2.19
N GLN A 322 -24.62 5.98 -2.84
CA GLN A 322 -25.96 6.17 -3.40
C GLN A 322 -26.24 5.15 -4.50
N TRP A 323 -25.30 4.93 -5.43
CA TRP A 323 -25.47 3.93 -6.49
C TRP A 323 -25.73 2.53 -5.91
N CYS A 324 -25.00 2.13 -4.87
CA CYS A 324 -25.19 0.81 -4.24
C CYS A 324 -26.55 0.68 -3.55
N ILE A 325 -27.09 1.78 -2.97
CA ILE A 325 -28.45 1.83 -2.43
C ILE A 325 -29.46 1.62 -3.54
N ASP A 326 -29.36 2.37 -4.64
CA ASP A 326 -30.29 2.29 -5.77
C ASP A 326 -30.26 0.89 -6.41
N TYR A 327 -29.05 0.32 -6.61
CA TYR A 327 -28.89 -1.07 -7.08
C TYR A 327 -29.58 -2.07 -6.16
N GLY A 328 -29.47 -1.89 -4.84
CA GLY A 328 -30.13 -2.75 -3.87
C GLY A 328 -31.66 -2.70 -3.99
N GLU A 329 -32.23 -1.49 -4.08
CA GLU A 329 -33.66 -1.29 -4.27
C GLU A 329 -34.18 -1.92 -5.57
N ASP A 330 -33.46 -1.72 -6.68
CA ASP A 330 -33.85 -2.23 -7.99
C ASP A 330 -33.77 -3.76 -8.09
N ASN A 331 -32.87 -4.39 -7.33
CA ASN A 331 -32.68 -5.84 -7.32
C ASN A 331 -33.34 -6.56 -6.14
N GLY A 332 -34.10 -5.83 -5.31
CA GLY A 332 -34.79 -6.40 -4.15
C GLY A 332 -33.83 -6.93 -3.06
N LEU A 333 -32.64 -6.34 -2.97
CA LEU A 333 -31.64 -6.63 -1.95
C LEU A 333 -31.89 -5.73 -0.74
N GLY A 334 -31.98 -6.35 0.43
CA GLY A 334 -32.29 -5.68 1.68
C GLY A 334 -31.21 -4.71 2.14
N GLY A 335 -31.60 -3.85 3.08
CA GLY A 335 -30.70 -2.92 3.73
C GLY A 335 -30.95 -2.87 5.23
N PHE A 336 -29.94 -2.40 5.97
CA PHE A 336 -30.02 -2.20 7.40
C PHE A 336 -29.84 -0.72 7.72
N ASN A 337 -30.75 -0.13 8.50
CA ASN A 337 -30.73 1.30 8.86
C ASN A 337 -30.59 2.26 7.65
N GLY A 338 -31.14 1.87 6.50
CA GLY A 338 -31.08 2.63 5.26
C GLY A 338 -29.73 2.54 4.53
N TYR A 339 -28.87 1.59 4.87
CA TYR A 339 -27.65 1.27 4.12
C TYR A 339 -27.84 -0.01 3.31
N ALA A 340 -27.09 -0.15 2.22
CA ALA A 340 -27.24 -1.19 1.22
C ALA A 340 -26.45 -2.47 1.56
N ASP A 341 -26.59 -2.98 2.80
CA ASP A 341 -25.78 -4.11 3.30
C ASP A 341 -25.83 -5.35 2.39
N GLU A 342 -27.02 -5.80 1.97
CA GLU A 342 -27.13 -6.98 1.12
C GLU A 342 -26.59 -6.72 -0.30
N ALA A 343 -26.79 -5.52 -0.84
CA ALA A 343 -26.26 -5.14 -2.14
C ALA A 343 -24.72 -5.10 -2.13
N TYR A 344 -24.12 -4.49 -1.11
CA TYR A 344 -22.68 -4.45 -0.91
C TYR A 344 -22.10 -5.87 -0.79
N ALA A 345 -22.74 -6.72 0.02
CA ALA A 345 -22.34 -8.11 0.20
C ALA A 345 -22.49 -8.95 -1.10
N HIS A 346 -23.57 -8.74 -1.85
CA HIS A 346 -23.82 -9.40 -3.13
C HIS A 346 -22.72 -9.08 -4.15
N LEU A 347 -22.43 -7.80 -4.34
CA LEU A 347 -21.41 -7.33 -5.29
C LEU A 347 -20.00 -7.79 -4.87
N THR A 348 -19.69 -7.74 -3.57
CA THR A 348 -18.41 -8.24 -3.04
C THR A 348 -18.24 -9.75 -3.27
N ALA A 349 -19.30 -10.55 -3.07
CA ALA A 349 -19.29 -11.97 -3.35
C ALA A 349 -19.14 -12.28 -4.85
N ASN A 350 -19.78 -11.51 -5.73
CA ASN A 350 -19.62 -11.66 -7.18
C ASN A 350 -18.18 -11.38 -7.63
N ILE A 351 -17.54 -10.34 -7.08
CA ILE A 351 -16.11 -10.07 -7.32
C ILE A 351 -15.26 -11.29 -6.90
N ALA A 352 -15.50 -11.85 -5.70
CA ALA A 352 -14.76 -13.01 -5.23
C ALA A 352 -14.85 -14.20 -6.20
N LEU A 353 -16.06 -14.51 -6.68
CA LEU A 353 -16.29 -15.62 -7.60
C LEU A 353 -15.64 -15.40 -8.97
N ILE A 354 -15.66 -14.18 -9.50
CA ILE A 354 -15.02 -13.86 -10.79
C ILE A 354 -13.49 -13.98 -10.67
N PHE A 355 -12.90 -13.47 -9.59
CA PHE A 355 -11.47 -13.65 -9.35
C PHE A 355 -11.10 -15.12 -9.16
N GLU A 356 -11.90 -15.92 -8.44
CA GLU A 356 -11.67 -17.36 -8.30
C GLU A 356 -11.72 -18.09 -9.65
N ASP A 357 -12.67 -17.74 -10.52
CA ASP A 357 -12.80 -18.35 -11.85
C ASP A 357 -11.57 -18.09 -12.73
N VAL A 358 -10.97 -16.89 -12.64
CA VAL A 358 -9.78 -16.52 -13.42
C VAL A 358 -8.49 -17.10 -12.82
N PHE A 359 -8.31 -17.05 -11.50
CA PHE A 359 -7.10 -17.52 -10.82
C PHE A 359 -7.12 -19.03 -10.51
N GLY A 360 -8.29 -19.66 -10.60
CA GLY A 360 -8.50 -21.08 -10.33
C GLY A 360 -8.96 -21.39 -8.90
N GLU A 361 -9.53 -22.58 -8.73
CA GLU A 361 -10.02 -23.09 -7.45
C GLU A 361 -8.91 -23.09 -6.37
N GLY A 362 -9.25 -22.59 -5.18
CA GLY A 362 -8.32 -22.46 -4.06
C GLY A 362 -7.47 -21.19 -4.08
N SER A 363 -7.69 -20.27 -5.03
CA SER A 363 -7.03 -18.96 -5.04
C SER A 363 -7.55 -18.01 -3.96
N LEU A 364 -8.84 -18.07 -3.62
CA LEU A 364 -9.46 -17.28 -2.55
C LEU A 364 -8.84 -17.61 -1.18
N ASN A 365 -8.63 -16.56 -0.37
CA ASN A 365 -7.97 -16.58 0.94
C ASN A 365 -6.51 -17.05 0.94
N ASN A 366 -5.96 -17.37 -0.23
CA ASN A 366 -4.54 -17.55 -0.46
C ASN A 366 -4.00 -16.31 -1.20
N ARG A 367 -3.92 -16.37 -2.52
CA ARG A 367 -3.42 -15.26 -3.35
C ARG A 367 -4.42 -14.12 -3.45
N ILE A 368 -5.73 -14.41 -3.49
CA ILE A 368 -6.79 -13.42 -3.59
C ILE A 368 -7.45 -13.23 -2.23
N LYS A 369 -7.32 -12.02 -1.68
CA LYS A 369 -7.75 -11.63 -0.34
C LYS A 369 -8.93 -10.66 -0.44
N VAL A 370 -10.14 -11.18 -0.59
CA VAL A 370 -11.34 -10.33 -0.74
C VAL A 370 -11.72 -9.70 0.60
N MET A 371 -11.89 -8.38 0.60
CA MET A 371 -12.11 -7.57 1.80
C MET A 371 -13.56 -7.10 1.88
N ASN A 372 -14.15 -7.21 3.07
CA ASN A 372 -15.46 -6.64 3.37
C ASN A 372 -15.27 -5.39 4.23
N CYS A 373 -15.55 -4.20 3.70
CA CYS A 373 -15.15 -2.92 4.31
C CYS A 373 -16.33 -2.14 4.90
N TRP A 374 -16.15 -1.53 6.09
CA TRP A 374 -17.14 -0.65 6.71
C TRP A 374 -16.52 0.38 7.66
N GLN A 375 -17.27 1.41 8.07
CA GLN A 375 -16.78 2.41 9.02
C GLN A 375 -16.97 1.98 10.47
N ILE A 376 -15.85 1.84 11.19
CA ILE A 376 -15.86 1.65 12.65
C ILE A 376 -16.47 2.86 13.37
N GLY A 377 -16.29 4.07 12.85
CA GLY A 377 -16.85 5.32 13.36
C GLY A 377 -18.39 5.38 13.44
N ALA A 378 -19.10 4.55 12.67
CA ALA A 378 -20.53 4.67 12.42
C ALA A 378 -21.40 4.09 13.55
N TRP A 379 -22.73 4.20 13.39
CA TRP A 379 -23.70 3.60 14.29
C TRP A 379 -23.84 2.09 14.01
N GLN A 380 -23.76 1.26 15.06
CA GLN A 380 -23.85 -0.22 14.99
C GLN A 380 -22.98 -0.87 13.87
N PRO A 381 -21.67 -0.57 13.81
CA PRO A 381 -20.81 -1.05 12.73
C PRO A 381 -20.64 -2.59 12.73
N ASP A 382 -20.76 -3.22 13.89
CA ASP A 382 -20.80 -4.67 14.06
C ASP A 382 -22.02 -5.31 13.39
N GLU A 383 -23.21 -4.71 13.56
CA GLU A 383 -24.44 -5.24 12.95
C GLU A 383 -24.40 -5.16 11.42
N HIS A 384 -23.80 -4.11 10.84
CA HIS A 384 -23.58 -4.02 9.40
C HIS A 384 -22.72 -5.17 8.86
N PHE A 385 -21.58 -5.45 9.50
CA PHE A 385 -20.75 -6.60 9.12
C PHE A 385 -21.48 -7.93 9.27
N ILE A 386 -22.22 -8.12 10.37
CA ILE A 386 -22.99 -9.35 10.61
C ILE A 386 -24.03 -9.55 9.49
N ASN A 387 -24.81 -8.52 9.14
CA ASN A 387 -25.82 -8.60 8.08
C ASN A 387 -25.19 -8.95 6.73
N GLN A 388 -24.10 -8.29 6.38
CA GLN A 388 -23.36 -8.54 5.12
C GLN A 388 -22.86 -9.99 5.06
N LEU A 389 -22.20 -10.47 6.12
CA LEU A 389 -21.63 -11.82 6.15
C LEU A 389 -22.72 -12.91 6.24
N ASP A 390 -23.82 -12.67 6.94
CA ASP A 390 -24.97 -13.58 6.98
C ASP A 390 -25.67 -13.67 5.62
N TYR A 391 -25.74 -12.56 4.88
CA TYR A 391 -26.22 -12.56 3.50
C TYR A 391 -25.32 -13.42 2.61
N VAL A 392 -24.00 -13.26 2.70
CA VAL A 392 -23.03 -14.10 1.97
C VAL A 392 -23.24 -15.58 2.32
N ARG A 393 -23.34 -15.93 3.60
CA ARG A 393 -23.59 -17.31 4.07
C ARG A 393 -24.87 -17.90 3.47
N SER A 394 -25.93 -17.11 3.41
CA SER A 394 -27.27 -17.58 3.02
C SER A 394 -27.45 -17.72 1.51
N ASN A 395 -26.72 -16.94 0.71
CA ASN A 395 -26.94 -16.83 -0.74
C ASN A 395 -25.77 -17.36 -1.58
N PHE A 396 -24.57 -17.51 -1.00
CA PHE A 396 -23.37 -17.93 -1.71
C PHE A 396 -22.71 -19.15 -1.03
N ARG A 397 -21.67 -18.93 -0.20
CA ARG A 397 -20.90 -19.96 0.51
C ARG A 397 -20.61 -19.50 1.94
N GLU A 398 -20.04 -20.36 2.77
CA GLU A 398 -19.57 -19.96 4.10
C GLU A 398 -18.60 -18.76 3.97
N PRO A 399 -18.79 -17.66 4.71
CA PRO A 399 -18.04 -16.43 4.49
C PRO A 399 -16.51 -16.60 4.58
N ASN A 400 -16.01 -17.40 5.52
CA ASN A 400 -14.57 -17.68 5.67
C ASN A 400 -13.93 -18.47 4.52
N THR A 401 -14.71 -18.89 3.51
CA THR A 401 -14.20 -19.53 2.29
C THR A 401 -14.04 -18.55 1.13
N MET A 402 -14.59 -17.33 1.24
CA MET A 402 -14.58 -16.35 0.14
C MET A 402 -14.08 -14.96 0.57
N ILE A 403 -14.38 -14.57 1.81
CA ILE A 403 -14.00 -13.29 2.40
C ILE A 403 -12.79 -13.55 3.29
N TYR A 404 -11.71 -12.81 3.04
CA TYR A 404 -10.46 -12.96 3.77
C TYR A 404 -10.55 -12.28 5.13
N GLY A 405 -11.07 -11.06 5.19
CA GLY A 405 -11.20 -10.32 6.43
C GLY A 405 -12.19 -9.17 6.31
N ILE A 406 -12.47 -8.55 7.47
CA ILE A 406 -13.19 -7.28 7.52
C ILE A 406 -12.18 -6.14 7.68
N ALA A 407 -12.46 -5.01 7.06
CA ALA A 407 -11.61 -3.83 7.13
C ALA A 407 -12.37 -2.58 7.55
N VAL A 408 -11.73 -1.72 8.35
CA VAL A 408 -12.32 -0.48 8.88
C VAL A 408 -11.46 0.76 8.65
N ALA A 409 -12.01 1.94 8.95
CA ALA A 409 -11.28 3.23 8.94
C ALA A 409 -11.11 3.84 10.36
N PRO A 410 -10.14 3.39 11.18
CA PRO A 410 -10.00 3.85 12.56
C PRO A 410 -9.02 5.04 12.66
N TYR A 411 -9.50 6.23 12.32
CA TYR A 411 -8.75 7.46 12.55
C TYR A 411 -8.72 7.84 14.03
N PHE A 412 -7.59 8.38 14.47
CA PHE A 412 -7.45 9.06 15.77
C PHE A 412 -7.04 10.50 15.51
N GLY A 413 -7.54 11.44 16.32
CA GLY A 413 -7.40 12.83 15.93
C GLY A 413 -7.72 13.86 16.99
N ALA A 414 -7.49 15.12 16.62
CA ALA A 414 -7.54 16.29 17.50
C ALA A 414 -8.92 16.96 17.55
N GLY A 415 -10.00 16.18 17.40
CA GLY A 415 -11.37 16.68 17.34
C GLY A 415 -11.84 17.34 18.65
N GLY A 416 -11.33 16.88 19.80
CA GLY A 416 -11.61 17.48 21.12
C GLY A 416 -10.66 18.62 21.52
N ALA A 417 -9.64 18.93 20.73
CA ALA A 417 -8.66 19.94 21.07
C ALA A 417 -9.27 21.35 21.00
N LEU A 418 -8.81 22.25 21.87
CA LEU A 418 -9.27 23.65 21.87
C LEU A 418 -8.98 24.31 20.51
N LEU A 419 -9.90 25.19 20.07
CA LEU A 419 -9.77 25.91 18.80
C LEU A 419 -8.53 26.81 18.71
N ASN A 420 -7.87 27.12 19.83
CA ASN A 420 -6.61 27.86 19.93
C ASN A 420 -5.54 27.07 20.70
N GLY A 421 -5.69 25.75 20.78
CA GLY A 421 -4.78 24.88 21.50
C GLY A 421 -3.36 24.94 20.96
N SER A 422 -2.41 24.77 21.87
CA SER A 422 -1.01 24.52 21.58
C SER A 422 -0.82 23.15 20.89
N VAL A 423 0.36 22.94 20.32
CA VAL A 423 0.77 21.63 19.76
C VAL A 423 0.66 20.52 20.81
N GLU A 424 1.08 20.78 22.05
CA GLU A 424 1.00 19.84 23.17
C GLU A 424 -0.46 19.45 23.50
N GLU A 425 -1.36 20.43 23.59
CA GLU A 425 -2.79 20.16 23.84
C GLU A 425 -3.45 19.38 22.68
N ILE A 426 -2.99 19.57 21.45
CA ILE A 426 -3.44 18.79 20.29
C ILE A 426 -2.98 17.34 20.42
N HIS A 427 -1.72 17.10 20.79
CA HIS A 427 -1.18 15.75 21.02
C HIS A 427 -1.88 15.02 22.16
N ASP A 428 -2.13 15.70 23.28
CA ASP A 428 -2.86 15.12 24.41
C ASP A 428 -4.25 14.62 23.98
N GLU A 429 -4.96 15.40 23.17
CA GLU A 429 -6.26 14.98 22.65
C GLU A 429 -6.14 13.79 21.69
N MET A 430 -5.13 13.78 20.81
CA MET A 430 -4.92 12.66 19.89
C MET A 430 -4.62 11.35 20.63
N TRP A 431 -3.86 11.43 21.73
CA TRP A 431 -3.63 10.29 22.62
C TRP A 431 -4.93 9.78 23.24
N VAL A 432 -5.74 10.69 23.80
CA VAL A 432 -7.06 10.36 24.38
C VAL A 432 -8.02 9.78 23.34
N SER A 433 -8.01 10.33 22.11
CA SER A 433 -8.80 9.85 20.98
C SER A 433 -8.47 8.41 20.62
N SER A 434 -7.17 8.06 20.57
CA SER A 434 -6.71 6.69 20.38
C SER A 434 -7.22 5.76 21.49
N ASP A 435 -7.07 6.13 22.76
CA ASP A 435 -7.51 5.32 23.90
C ASP A 435 -9.03 5.07 23.91
N ASN A 436 -9.81 6.06 23.50
CA ASN A 436 -11.27 5.97 23.42
C ASN A 436 -11.76 5.02 22.31
N SER A 437 -10.91 4.69 21.32
CA SER A 437 -11.27 3.81 20.20
C SER A 437 -11.24 2.30 20.55
N ARG A 438 -10.60 1.92 21.67
CA ARG A 438 -10.24 0.53 22.00
C ARG A 438 -11.44 -0.40 22.10
N ASP A 439 -12.50 0.00 22.78
CA ASP A 439 -13.68 -0.86 22.96
C ASP A 439 -14.38 -1.12 21.62
N ARG A 440 -14.37 -0.13 20.73
CA ARG A 440 -14.94 -0.29 19.39
C ARG A 440 -14.11 -1.26 18.55
N ARG A 441 -12.79 -1.12 18.56
CA ARG A 441 -11.85 -2.04 17.88
C ARG A 441 -12.03 -3.49 18.37
N ARG A 442 -12.15 -3.71 19.68
CA ARG A 442 -12.45 -5.04 20.26
C ARG A 442 -13.78 -5.62 19.81
N ASN A 443 -14.83 -4.81 19.78
CA ASN A 443 -16.15 -5.28 19.38
C ASN A 443 -16.17 -5.72 17.91
N ILE A 444 -15.56 -4.95 17.02
CA ILE A 444 -15.43 -5.33 15.61
C ILE A 444 -14.56 -6.58 15.42
N SER A 445 -13.43 -6.69 16.15
CA SER A 445 -12.56 -7.87 16.06
C SER A 445 -13.32 -9.17 16.38
N ARG A 446 -14.29 -9.14 17.31
CA ARG A 446 -15.13 -10.31 17.60
C ARG A 446 -15.96 -10.76 16.42
N VAL A 447 -16.44 -9.84 15.57
CA VAL A 447 -17.19 -10.22 14.36
C VAL A 447 -16.32 -11.08 13.44
N ALA A 448 -15.06 -10.68 13.22
CA ALA A 448 -14.14 -11.46 12.41
C ALA A 448 -13.86 -12.86 13.00
N ILE A 449 -13.77 -12.95 14.34
CA ILE A 449 -13.57 -14.22 15.06
C ILE A 449 -14.81 -15.11 14.97
N ASP A 450 -16.01 -14.56 15.18
CA ASP A 450 -17.28 -15.30 15.19
C ASP A 450 -17.60 -15.88 13.80
N PHE A 451 -17.17 -15.20 12.74
CA PHE A 451 -17.26 -15.68 11.35
C PHE A 451 -16.02 -16.46 10.88
N GLU A 452 -15.03 -16.68 11.74
CA GLU A 452 -13.80 -17.42 11.47
C GLU A 452 -13.02 -16.91 10.23
N LEU A 453 -13.00 -15.60 10.01
CA LEU A 453 -12.36 -15.00 8.84
C LEU A 453 -10.82 -15.14 8.92
N PRO A 454 -10.14 -15.70 7.88
CA PRO A 454 -8.71 -16.02 7.95
C PRO A 454 -7.78 -14.84 8.23
N GLY A 455 -8.12 -13.66 7.70
CA GLY A 455 -7.38 -12.41 7.84
C GLY A 455 -7.82 -11.56 9.04
N GLY A 456 -8.90 -11.94 9.75
CA GLY A 456 -9.34 -11.21 10.93
C GLY A 456 -9.81 -9.77 10.64
N LEU A 457 -9.42 -8.84 11.53
CA LEU A 457 -9.73 -7.41 11.43
C LEU A 457 -8.55 -6.63 10.83
N MET A 458 -8.83 -5.80 9.85
CA MET A 458 -7.86 -4.94 9.16
C MET A 458 -8.30 -3.49 9.13
N THR A 459 -7.42 -2.61 8.64
CA THR A 459 -7.84 -1.29 8.17
C THR A 459 -7.71 -1.21 6.66
N TYR A 460 -8.67 -0.57 5.98
CA TYR A 460 -8.52 -0.18 4.57
C TYR A 460 -7.89 1.21 4.46
N GLU A 461 -8.01 2.01 5.52
CA GLU A 461 -7.32 3.28 5.74
C GLU A 461 -7.32 3.61 7.23
N GLY A 462 -6.47 4.53 7.67
CA GLY A 462 -6.37 4.94 9.07
C GLY A 462 -5.18 5.86 9.28
N GLY A 463 -5.01 6.36 10.49
CA GLY A 463 -3.91 7.26 10.84
C GLY A 463 -4.35 8.48 11.62
N SER A 464 -3.49 9.48 11.67
CA SER A 464 -3.75 10.73 12.38
C SER A 464 -4.64 11.68 11.58
N ASP A 465 -5.58 12.34 12.28
CA ASP A 465 -6.38 13.45 11.74
C ASP A 465 -6.31 14.69 12.64
N THR A 466 -5.77 15.78 12.09
CA THR A 466 -5.78 17.10 12.72
C THR A 466 -6.56 18.14 11.92
N GLY A 467 -7.21 17.74 10.81
CA GLY A 467 -7.91 18.61 9.86
C GLY A 467 -9.43 18.61 10.01
N GLY A 468 -10.11 19.43 9.18
CA GLY A 468 -11.58 19.55 9.20
C GLY A 468 -12.17 20.73 8.41
N GLY A 469 -11.40 21.32 7.49
CA GLY A 469 -11.78 22.46 6.66
C GLY A 469 -11.72 23.84 7.34
N ASN A 470 -11.44 23.89 8.64
CA ASN A 470 -11.41 25.13 9.42
C ASN A 470 -9.99 25.74 9.44
N PRO A 471 -9.79 26.99 8.96
CA PRO A 471 -8.48 27.66 9.03
C PRO A 471 -8.06 28.09 10.44
N GLN A 472 -8.97 28.06 11.41
CA GLN A 472 -8.66 28.46 12.78
C GLN A 472 -7.61 27.52 13.40
N ASN A 473 -6.48 28.10 13.82
CA ASN A 473 -5.36 27.38 14.43
C ASN A 473 -4.75 26.30 13.54
N ILE A 474 -4.87 26.46 12.21
CA ILE A 474 -4.35 25.48 11.25
C ILE A 474 -2.83 25.29 11.37
N ALA A 475 -2.09 26.36 11.65
CA ALA A 475 -0.63 26.29 11.84
C ALA A 475 -0.23 25.30 12.95
N ASN A 476 -0.85 25.38 14.14
CA ASN A 476 -0.52 24.45 15.24
C ASN A 476 -0.96 23.01 14.93
N ARG A 477 -2.05 22.83 14.18
CA ARG A 477 -2.52 21.50 13.76
C ARG A 477 -1.51 20.83 12.81
N ILE A 478 -1.01 21.58 11.82
CA ILE A 478 0.05 21.10 10.92
C ILE A 478 1.36 20.88 11.67
N LEU A 479 1.76 21.79 12.56
CA LEU A 479 2.97 21.64 13.38
C LEU A 479 2.89 20.42 14.31
N ALA A 480 1.71 20.08 14.83
CA ALA A 480 1.54 18.87 15.64
C ALA A 480 1.82 17.60 14.84
N GLU A 481 1.47 17.56 13.56
CA GLU A 481 1.74 16.42 12.67
C GLU A 481 3.24 16.29 12.34
N ARG A 482 4.01 17.38 12.44
CA ARG A 482 5.47 17.40 12.23
C ARG A 482 6.30 17.32 13.51
N ASP A 483 5.66 17.35 14.68
CA ASP A 483 6.38 17.31 15.95
C ASP A 483 6.80 15.88 16.33
N SER A 484 7.94 15.77 17.01
CA SER A 484 8.50 14.46 17.39
C SER A 484 7.61 13.61 18.30
N THR A 485 6.66 14.22 19.01
CA THR A 485 5.65 13.53 19.84
C THR A 485 4.69 12.70 19.00
N MET A 486 4.47 13.07 17.74
CA MET A 486 3.62 12.31 16.81
C MET A 486 4.07 10.86 16.67
N ARG A 487 5.38 10.63 16.73
CA ARG A 487 5.94 9.27 16.72
C ARG A 487 5.41 8.41 17.84
N ASP A 488 5.42 8.94 19.06
CA ASP A 488 5.04 8.18 20.24
C ASP A 488 3.52 7.93 20.26
N ILE A 489 2.72 8.88 19.75
CA ILE A 489 1.27 8.72 19.55
C ILE A 489 0.99 7.60 18.54
N MET A 490 1.66 7.61 17.39
CA MET A 490 1.49 6.56 16.37
C MET A 490 1.89 5.18 16.90
N ILE A 491 3.01 5.10 17.63
CA ILE A 491 3.42 3.84 18.27
C ILE A 491 2.35 3.40 19.28
N HIS A 492 1.81 4.31 20.09
CA HIS A 492 0.76 3.99 21.04
C HIS A 492 -0.52 3.48 20.35
N ASP A 493 -0.99 4.17 19.31
CA ASP A 493 -2.21 3.80 18.60
C ASP A 493 -2.12 2.39 18.01
N LEU A 494 -1.00 2.05 17.37
CA LEU A 494 -0.83 0.76 16.72
C LEU A 494 -0.44 -0.34 17.74
N ARG A 495 0.61 -0.12 18.53
CA ARG A 495 1.16 -1.13 19.45
C ARG A 495 0.22 -1.45 20.61
N ASP A 496 -0.43 -0.45 21.19
CA ASP A 496 -1.20 -0.62 22.43
C ASP A 496 -2.71 -0.72 22.15
N ASN A 497 -3.17 -0.05 21.08
CA ASN A 497 -4.59 0.14 20.80
C ASN A 497 -5.09 -0.50 19.50
N TRP A 498 -4.24 -1.10 18.66
CA TRP A 498 -4.65 -1.84 17.46
C TRP A 498 -4.31 -3.33 17.54
N PHE A 499 -3.02 -3.68 17.47
CA PHE A 499 -2.59 -5.07 17.33
C PHE A 499 -3.01 -5.97 18.51
N PRO A 500 -2.92 -5.55 19.80
CA PRO A 500 -3.38 -6.37 20.92
C PRO A 500 -4.90 -6.58 20.96
N LEU A 501 -5.65 -5.82 20.17
CA LEU A 501 -7.11 -5.88 20.10
C LEU A 501 -7.62 -6.77 18.96
N GLY A 502 -6.72 -7.52 18.30
CA GLY A 502 -7.04 -8.45 17.21
C GLY A 502 -6.98 -7.85 15.82
N GLY A 503 -6.33 -6.69 15.66
CA GLY A 503 -5.97 -6.15 14.36
C GLY A 503 -4.81 -6.92 13.73
N GLU A 504 -4.93 -7.28 12.46
CA GLU A 504 -3.95 -8.12 11.73
C GLU A 504 -3.16 -7.34 10.68
N LEU A 505 -3.80 -6.41 9.95
CA LEU A 505 -3.15 -5.51 8.98
C LEU A 505 -3.63 -4.08 9.22
N PHE A 506 -2.69 -3.13 9.33
CA PHE A 506 -2.98 -1.71 9.38
C PHE A 506 -2.50 -1.03 8.10
N MET A 507 -3.44 -0.66 7.22
CA MET A 507 -3.22 0.25 6.11
C MET A 507 -3.32 1.70 6.62
N TYR A 508 -2.18 2.40 6.65
CA TYR A 508 -2.18 3.86 6.82
C TYR A 508 -2.77 4.51 5.56
N LEU A 509 -3.52 5.61 5.70
CA LEU A 509 -4.29 6.19 4.59
C LEU A 509 -3.43 6.45 3.35
N GLU A 510 -2.35 7.22 3.46
CA GLU A 510 -1.42 7.45 2.34
C GLU A 510 0.04 7.58 2.77
N MET A 511 0.95 7.16 1.89
CA MET A 511 2.39 7.23 2.10
C MET A 511 2.87 8.67 2.17
N ALA A 512 2.40 9.53 1.27
CA ALA A 512 2.77 10.93 1.30
C ALA A 512 1.69 11.84 0.74
N GLY A 513 1.58 13.05 1.27
CA GLY A 513 0.62 14.06 0.83
C GLY A 513 0.84 15.41 1.50
N SER A 514 0.32 16.47 0.89
CA SER A 514 0.41 17.82 1.43
C SER A 514 -0.42 17.99 2.70
N TYR A 515 0.00 18.91 3.58
CA TYR A 515 -0.68 19.21 4.84
C TYR A 515 -1.45 20.52 4.72
N SER A 516 -2.73 20.50 5.09
CA SER A 516 -3.64 21.64 4.96
C SER A 516 -4.81 21.57 5.92
N ARG A 517 -5.71 22.58 5.87
CA ARG A 517 -6.99 22.55 6.62
C ARG A 517 -7.87 21.36 6.28
N TYR A 518 -7.68 20.75 5.11
CA TYR A 518 -8.44 19.58 4.66
C TYR A 518 -7.83 18.25 5.11
N GLY A 519 -6.68 18.28 5.78
CA GLY A 519 -6.05 17.11 6.37
C GLY A 519 -4.53 17.09 6.26
N SER A 520 -3.93 16.25 7.10
CA SER A 520 -2.48 15.98 7.15
C SER A 520 -2.21 14.48 7.14
N TRP A 521 -2.85 13.82 6.17
CA TRP A 521 -3.08 12.39 6.13
C TRP A 521 -1.90 11.54 5.64
N GLY A 522 -0.87 12.14 5.06
CA GLY A 522 0.32 11.41 4.60
C GLY A 522 1.22 10.97 5.75
N LEU A 523 1.83 9.78 5.63
CA LEU A 523 2.97 9.38 6.47
C LEU A 523 4.15 10.33 6.32
N THR A 524 4.33 10.98 5.18
CA THR A 524 5.23 12.13 5.00
C THR A 524 4.56 13.22 4.17
N ASP A 525 5.01 14.46 4.31
CA ASP A 525 4.75 15.54 3.36
C ASP A 525 5.89 15.73 2.36
N ASP A 526 7.02 15.03 2.54
CA ASP A 526 8.21 15.09 1.71
C ASP A 526 8.80 13.68 1.49
N ILE A 527 8.77 13.18 0.25
CA ILE A 527 9.33 11.85 -0.08
C ILE A 527 10.86 11.84 -0.12
N ASP A 528 11.50 12.99 -0.31
CA ASP A 528 12.97 13.09 -0.31
C ASP A 528 13.52 13.10 1.13
N ASN A 529 12.66 13.44 2.09
CA ASN A 529 12.93 13.41 3.52
C ASN A 529 11.75 12.79 4.30
N PRO A 530 11.51 11.47 4.18
CA PRO A 530 10.32 10.81 4.74
C PRO A 530 10.22 10.93 6.27
N ASP A 531 11.32 11.17 6.97
CA ASP A 531 11.35 11.30 8.43
C ASP A 531 11.01 12.72 8.94
N ARG A 532 10.73 13.68 8.05
CA ARG A 532 10.47 15.09 8.38
C ARG A 532 9.42 15.29 9.48
N ASN A 533 8.45 14.40 9.56
CA ASN A 533 7.32 14.48 10.49
C ASN A 533 7.31 13.34 11.55
N PHE A 534 8.37 12.54 11.60
CA PHE A 534 8.55 11.41 12.53
C PHE A 534 7.55 10.23 12.41
N LYS A 535 6.58 10.28 11.50
CA LYS A 535 5.60 9.20 11.30
C LYS A 535 6.21 7.98 10.61
N PHE A 536 7.08 8.18 9.61
CA PHE A 536 7.86 7.08 9.02
C PHE A 536 8.76 6.39 10.04
N ASP A 537 9.45 7.15 10.90
CA ASP A 537 10.22 6.57 12.02
C ASP A 537 9.34 5.74 12.97
N ALA A 538 8.11 6.19 13.26
CA ALA A 538 7.16 5.40 14.04
C ALA A 538 6.80 4.07 13.37
N VAL A 539 6.44 4.12 12.09
CA VAL A 539 6.11 2.93 11.29
C VAL A 539 7.29 1.96 11.21
N ARG A 540 8.51 2.44 10.91
CA ARG A 540 9.71 1.59 10.86
C ARG A 540 10.02 0.93 12.19
N LYS A 541 9.85 1.66 13.30
CA LYS A 541 10.00 1.09 14.66
C LYS A 541 8.96 0.02 14.98
N LEU A 542 7.73 0.19 14.52
CA LEU A 542 6.65 -0.77 14.71
C LEU A 542 6.87 -2.02 13.85
N ILE A 543 7.19 -1.85 12.57
CA ILE A 543 7.50 -2.95 11.65
C ILE A 543 8.71 -3.73 12.16
N GLY A 544 9.75 -3.02 12.59
CA GLY A 544 11.01 -3.61 13.01
C GLY A 544 11.87 -4.05 11.84
N ASP A 545 12.89 -4.84 12.14
CA ASP A 545 13.64 -5.53 11.11
C ASP A 545 12.76 -6.66 10.55
N ALA A 546 12.93 -6.98 9.26
CA ALA A 546 12.46 -8.26 8.79
C ALA A 546 12.97 -9.32 9.77
N PRO A 547 12.11 -10.24 10.26
CA PRO A 547 12.61 -11.34 11.06
C PRO A 547 13.71 -11.95 10.24
N GLU A 548 14.95 -11.94 10.77
CA GLU A 548 16.07 -12.53 10.05
C GLU A 548 15.54 -13.86 9.53
N ASN A 549 15.47 -13.99 8.20
CA ASN A 549 15.40 -15.31 7.64
C ASN A 549 16.61 -15.97 8.27
N ILE A 550 16.40 -16.81 9.28
CA ILE A 550 17.41 -17.74 9.74
C ILE A 550 17.50 -18.77 8.61
N VAL A 551 17.92 -18.34 7.42
CA VAL A 551 19.00 -18.99 6.73
C VAL A 551 20.13 -18.90 7.74
N PRO A 552 20.47 -19.99 8.43
CA PRO A 552 21.60 -19.95 9.34
C PRO A 552 22.76 -19.39 8.52
N SER A 553 23.36 -18.29 8.98
CA SER A 553 24.59 -17.79 8.39
C SER A 553 25.53 -18.98 8.21
N GLU A 554 26.18 -19.09 7.05
CA GLU A 554 27.09 -20.20 6.76
C GLU A 554 28.17 -20.36 7.86
N GLU A 555 28.37 -19.34 8.69
CA GLU A 555 29.31 -19.33 9.82
C GLU A 555 28.90 -20.22 11.02
N ASN A 556 27.62 -20.59 11.17
CA ASN A 556 27.17 -21.39 12.31
C ASN A 556 27.02 -22.89 12.04
N TYR A 557 27.24 -23.36 10.81
CA TYR A 557 27.36 -24.79 10.57
C TYR A 557 28.66 -25.33 11.20
N PRO A 558 28.65 -26.53 11.79
CA PRO A 558 29.90 -27.23 12.06
C PRO A 558 30.59 -27.45 10.71
N TYR A 559 31.81 -26.90 10.55
CA TYR A 559 32.62 -27.17 9.37
C TYR A 559 32.74 -28.68 9.22
N GLY A 560 32.26 -29.23 8.10
CA GLY A 560 32.25 -30.66 7.89
C GLY A 560 31.02 -31.42 8.42
N PHE A 561 29.86 -30.78 8.57
CA PHE A 561 28.60 -31.46 8.92
C PHE A 561 27.42 -30.95 8.09
N VAL A 562 26.57 -31.86 7.62
CA VAL A 562 25.33 -31.55 6.89
C VAL A 562 24.21 -32.45 7.39
N LEU A 563 23.06 -31.87 7.78
CA LEU A 563 21.82 -32.62 7.99
C LEU A 563 21.11 -32.76 6.64
N LEU A 564 20.99 -33.99 6.14
CA LEU A 564 20.46 -34.28 4.81
C LEU A 564 18.93 -34.42 4.82
N GLY A 565 18.35 -34.86 5.94
CA GLY A 565 16.90 -34.87 6.10
C GLY A 565 16.42 -35.61 7.33
N VAL A 566 15.15 -35.38 7.66
CA VAL A 566 14.39 -36.18 8.64
C VAL A 566 13.18 -36.78 7.93
N PHE A 567 13.07 -38.11 7.91
CA PHE A 567 12.04 -38.79 7.14
C PHE A 567 11.59 -40.12 7.76
N PRO A 568 10.34 -40.54 7.53
CA PRO A 568 9.27 -39.73 6.94
C PRO A 568 8.91 -38.52 7.83
N ASN A 569 8.39 -37.43 7.25
CA ASN A 569 7.88 -36.29 8.00
C ASN A 569 6.59 -35.80 7.30
N PRO A 570 5.40 -36.09 7.85
CA PRO A 570 5.15 -36.69 9.16
C PRO A 570 5.63 -38.14 9.31
N PHE A 571 6.01 -38.56 10.51
CA PHE A 571 6.36 -39.94 10.83
C PHE A 571 5.32 -40.62 11.73
N ASN A 572 5.27 -41.95 11.68
CA ASN A 572 4.54 -42.78 12.64
C ASN A 572 5.50 -43.73 13.35
N SER A 573 5.74 -43.46 14.64
CA SER A 573 6.47 -44.33 15.59
C SER A 573 7.95 -44.65 15.28
N GLU A 574 8.45 -44.38 14.07
CA GLU A 574 9.87 -44.39 13.70
C GLU A 574 10.23 -43.12 12.92
N LEU A 575 11.29 -42.42 13.33
CA LEU A 575 11.85 -41.27 12.62
C LEU A 575 13.28 -41.59 12.18
N LYS A 576 13.60 -41.38 10.90
CA LYS A 576 14.97 -41.52 10.40
C LYS A 576 15.61 -40.15 10.26
N VAL A 577 16.85 -40.04 10.74
CA VAL A 577 17.66 -38.83 10.67
C VAL A 577 18.88 -39.13 9.82
N GLU A 578 18.96 -38.51 8.66
CA GLU A 578 20.09 -38.67 7.73
C GLU A 578 21.02 -37.47 7.82
N PHE A 579 22.30 -37.71 8.04
CA PHE A 579 23.30 -36.65 8.17
C PHE A 579 24.66 -37.11 7.66
N ARG A 580 25.51 -36.16 7.26
CA ARG A 580 26.90 -36.39 6.84
C ARG A 580 27.83 -35.72 7.84
N VAL A 581 28.88 -36.43 8.24
CA VAL A 581 30.05 -35.87 8.91
C VAL A 581 31.25 -35.99 7.99
N ASP A 582 32.11 -34.98 7.92
CA ASP A 582 33.29 -34.95 7.04
C ASP A 582 34.58 -35.26 7.82
N SER A 583 34.52 -35.30 9.15
CA SER A 583 35.60 -35.71 10.06
C SER A 583 35.07 -36.61 11.19
N TYR A 584 35.95 -37.22 11.99
CA TYR A 584 35.53 -38.03 13.14
C TYR A 584 34.99 -37.13 14.25
N SER A 585 33.66 -37.11 14.41
CA SER A 585 32.96 -36.14 15.25
C SER A 585 32.00 -36.78 16.24
N LYS A 586 31.81 -36.13 17.39
CA LYS A 586 30.79 -36.54 18.37
C LYS A 586 29.45 -35.94 17.98
N VAL A 587 28.47 -36.78 17.67
CA VAL A 587 27.11 -36.38 17.27
C VAL A 587 26.13 -36.79 18.35
N ARG A 588 25.26 -35.87 18.76
CA ARG A 588 24.12 -36.09 19.66
C ARG A 588 22.84 -35.75 18.94
N ILE A 589 21.82 -36.58 19.07
CA ILE A 589 20.48 -36.32 18.52
C ILE A 589 19.47 -36.29 19.66
N ASP A 590 18.69 -35.21 19.72
CA ASP A 590 17.58 -35.02 20.65
C ASP A 590 16.28 -34.76 19.85
N LEU A 591 15.15 -35.23 20.37
CA LEU A 591 13.82 -34.79 19.96
C LEU A 591 13.27 -33.85 21.03
N ILE A 592 12.85 -32.65 20.64
CA ILE A 592 12.38 -31.59 21.54
C ILE A 592 10.91 -31.22 21.24
N ASP A 593 10.14 -30.88 22.27
CA ASP A 593 8.77 -30.37 22.13
C ASP A 593 8.76 -28.88 21.74
N VAL A 594 7.58 -28.34 21.41
CA VAL A 594 7.39 -26.92 21.05
C VAL A 594 7.78 -25.92 22.15
N ARG A 595 7.98 -26.39 23.39
CA ARG A 595 8.44 -25.58 24.52
C ARG A 595 9.94 -25.72 24.77
N GLY A 596 10.66 -26.42 23.87
CA GLY A 596 12.10 -26.69 23.97
C GLY A 596 12.47 -27.79 24.96
N GLY A 597 11.49 -28.49 25.53
CA GLY A 597 11.71 -29.62 26.43
C GLY A 597 12.23 -30.83 25.67
N ILE A 598 13.29 -31.47 26.17
CA ILE A 598 13.82 -32.71 25.56
C ILE A 598 12.87 -33.86 25.87
N VAL A 599 12.22 -34.38 24.83
CA VAL A 599 11.26 -35.50 24.90
C VAL A 599 11.99 -36.83 24.79
N LEU A 600 13.07 -36.86 24.02
CA LEU A 600 13.97 -38.00 23.87
C LEU A 600 15.39 -37.47 23.62
N GLY A 601 16.39 -37.95 24.35
CA GLY A 601 17.76 -37.43 24.18
C GLY A 601 18.82 -38.12 25.02
N SER A 602 20.06 -37.62 24.92
CA SER A 602 21.32 -38.12 25.53
C SER A 602 21.76 -39.55 25.18
N GLN A 603 20.82 -40.49 25.07
CA GLN A 603 21.04 -41.89 24.69
C GLN A 603 21.37 -42.09 23.19
N HIS A 604 21.25 -41.04 22.38
CA HIS A 604 21.65 -41.01 20.97
C HIS A 604 22.87 -40.09 20.76
N THR A 605 23.87 -40.26 21.62
CA THR A 605 25.17 -39.57 21.51
C THR A 605 26.24 -40.60 21.16
N ASP A 606 26.88 -40.46 20.01
CA ASP A 606 27.95 -41.38 19.58
C ASP A 606 29.01 -40.65 18.73
N TYR A 607 30.14 -41.30 18.47
CA TYR A 607 31.16 -40.81 17.56
C TYR A 607 31.00 -41.44 16.17
N TYR A 608 31.03 -40.62 15.12
CA TYR A 608 30.85 -41.07 13.75
C TYR A 608 32.11 -40.81 12.91
N LEU A 609 32.56 -41.83 12.19
CA LEU A 609 33.56 -41.66 11.12
C LEU A 609 32.97 -40.88 9.94
N PRO A 610 33.81 -40.23 9.10
CA PRO A 610 33.37 -39.52 7.92
C PRO A 610 32.39 -40.31 7.02
N GLY A 611 31.48 -39.59 6.36
CA GLY A 611 30.47 -40.13 5.45
C GLY A 611 29.03 -39.91 5.93
N VAL A 612 28.09 -40.30 5.06
CA VAL A 612 26.64 -40.23 5.34
C VAL A 612 26.24 -41.32 6.33
N LYS A 613 25.37 -40.97 7.28
CA LYS A 613 24.83 -41.81 8.34
C LYS A 613 23.31 -41.67 8.34
N LEU A 614 22.64 -42.77 8.60
CA LEU A 614 21.20 -42.84 8.78
C LEU A 614 20.92 -43.45 10.15
N LEU A 615 20.29 -42.67 11.05
CA LEU A 615 19.88 -43.14 12.37
C LEU A 615 18.36 -43.31 12.41
N SER A 616 17.89 -44.49 12.81
CA SER A 616 16.48 -44.74 13.13
C SER A 616 16.21 -44.51 14.62
N LEU A 617 15.29 -43.62 14.93
CA LEU A 617 14.78 -43.36 16.28
C LEU A 617 13.40 -44.02 16.43
N GLN A 618 13.25 -44.87 17.45
CA GLN A 618 11.99 -45.55 17.76
C GLN A 618 11.22 -44.74 18.82
N LEU A 619 10.03 -44.24 18.46
CA LEU A 619 9.29 -43.19 19.19
C LEU A 619 7.93 -43.68 19.71
N ASN A 620 7.83 -44.99 19.98
CA ASN A 620 6.62 -45.72 20.39
C ASN A 620 5.90 -45.19 21.65
N GLN A 621 6.51 -44.28 22.43
CA GLN A 621 5.95 -43.73 23.68
C GLN A 621 5.75 -42.20 23.68
N ILE A 622 5.95 -41.54 22.54
CA ILE A 622 5.80 -40.08 22.42
C ILE A 622 4.38 -39.73 21.92
N PRO A 623 3.65 -38.78 22.55
CA PRO A 623 2.32 -38.33 22.09
C PRO A 623 2.35 -37.78 20.65
N SER A 624 1.26 -37.87 19.89
CA SER A 624 1.17 -37.17 18.60
C SER A 624 1.32 -35.66 18.80
N GLY A 625 1.99 -34.97 17.87
CA GLY A 625 2.25 -33.54 17.98
C GLY A 625 3.42 -33.05 17.13
N ILE A 626 3.66 -31.75 17.21
CA ILE A 626 4.80 -31.09 16.56
C ILE A 626 6.02 -31.22 17.47
N TYR A 627 7.11 -31.72 16.89
CA TYR A 627 8.40 -31.84 17.54
C TYR A 627 9.48 -31.20 16.65
N TYR A 628 10.67 -31.05 17.22
CA TYR A 628 11.86 -30.70 16.45
C TYR A 628 12.96 -31.71 16.73
N THR A 629 13.72 -32.08 15.69
CA THR A 629 14.94 -32.86 15.83
C THR A 629 16.11 -31.92 15.95
N ARG A 630 16.80 -31.98 17.09
CA ARG A 630 18.01 -31.21 17.38
C ARG A 630 19.23 -32.11 17.27
N ILE A 631 20.16 -31.79 16.39
CA ILE A 631 21.43 -32.51 16.23
C ILE A 631 22.56 -31.60 16.68
N THR A 632 23.39 -32.09 17.60
CA THR A 632 24.57 -31.40 18.10
C THR A 632 25.83 -32.14 17.66
N VAL A 633 26.76 -31.46 16.99
CA VAL A 633 28.07 -31.99 16.59
C VAL A 633 29.17 -31.12 17.20
N ASP A 634 30.04 -31.72 18.02
CA ASP A 634 31.18 -31.04 18.65
C ASP A 634 30.82 -29.67 19.28
N ASN A 635 29.67 -29.62 19.98
CA ASN A 635 29.04 -28.46 20.66
C ASN A 635 28.31 -27.43 19.77
N LYS A 636 28.20 -27.65 18.46
CA LYS A 636 27.37 -26.85 17.54
C LYS A 636 26.06 -27.57 17.23
N THR A 637 24.97 -26.85 17.00
CA THR A 637 23.63 -27.45 16.95
C THR A 637 22.81 -26.99 15.74
N ILE A 638 22.09 -27.92 15.11
CA ILE A 638 21.07 -27.68 14.08
C ILE A 638 19.73 -28.23 14.56
N VAL A 639 18.62 -27.54 14.26
CA VAL A 639 17.26 -27.94 14.62
C VAL A 639 16.40 -27.98 13.38
N VAL A 640 15.63 -29.06 13.17
CA VAL A 640 14.67 -29.20 12.06
C VAL A 640 13.30 -29.65 12.58
N PRO A 641 12.19 -29.20 11.97
CA PRO A 641 10.86 -29.63 12.35
C PRO A 641 10.62 -31.11 12.06
N ALA A 642 9.85 -31.80 12.91
CA ALA A 642 9.44 -33.18 12.74
C ALA A 642 8.03 -33.40 13.34
N CYS A 643 7.07 -33.85 12.53
CA CYS A 643 5.68 -34.06 12.96
C CYS A 643 5.40 -35.55 13.24
N LEU A 644 4.93 -35.89 14.44
CA LEU A 644 4.48 -37.24 14.77
C LEU A 644 2.96 -37.34 14.60
N CYS A 645 2.54 -38.15 13.63
CA CYS A 645 1.14 -38.52 13.40
C CYS A 645 0.99 -40.02 13.70
N ARG A 646 0.39 -40.36 14.85
CA ARG A 646 0.07 -41.76 15.19
C ARG A 646 -1.19 -42.25 14.49
#